data_AF-A0A9E1Q5V1-F1
#
_entry.id   AF-A0A9E1Q5V1-F1
#
_cell.length_a   1.000
_cell.length_b   1.000
_cell.length_c   1.000
_cell.angle_alpha   90.00
_cell.angle_beta   90.00
_cell.angle_gamma   90.00
#
_symmetry.space_group_name_H-M   'P 1'
#
loop_
_entity.id
_entity.type
_entity.pdbx_description
1 polymer ?
#
loop_
_entity_poly.entity_id
_entity_poly.type
_entity_poly.pdbx_seq_one_letter_code
_entity_poly.pdbx_strand_id
1 'polypeptide(L)'
;MHGLNVIESQAEEVKKRMIRIAKLNIAVVCCLFGLYTNADGQYPGDECVDALFASEGANIFDTTNASPSTPEPDDSMCAGTYLNWNNSPDVWFSFTPLTNDTYIFSTCDIDSFDTSIVLYEGSCSQQIACNGDNPNGSADCQDYYSLIETPLVAGIEYFIRVGGFGGKTGTGTLTIEESSSGGQSNTVYYVNTNNPTPGNGLSWTAAFVDLQDALDVAQDTHQIWIAQGTYFPTNTDGSQDPRDASFRVIPGVEIFGGFLGDELTVGQRDPKQYRVILSGDLNNDDDTGGDNSDNAFHVVTANYTSGPSARLDSVSITRGNSLNNGAGVFVINSSPNGFFELSRCDILDNNAVWGAGIYVLEGGITINRCAILRNSSSKHGSGIYSWGSVSISNSLLTANRSFGLGVIYTNAFTSISNCTIVQNLSRNIGGIYAAQGTLNGSNIILWGNNDTNGSNFQLFIGSSVSASGGYNCIQNLYDLPGSINPSNIDLNPRFVDEFGADSLPATGDEDFRLMQRSPCIDAGDNLQAFGTLDLSNRNRFVDDPYMVDTGNNPSGLPVVDIGAFEHVAESYGMYLWSGANSSNYYDSLNWLPNGYPDVQSSVMFDTTAPEYIYLDVITTIDSLFVTSGEVTFELGDNTVNLSNYGRGMRIDPYDLGAKLIVKGPGQITSKFPLQIGGNITFENADLLMSDLTLEAGTILSFDGTAKCNVIDKGSRILPSGREIGKFTIDGDYVSQGQSEPTGNLVGSLAFDIKGRVQNGTYDSMTITGVTDLSSAIELRWGGTFDPIATDSFDILDVSAIFGNPPLIFNTGLPSNLRCRWSNPTPGLRGGGDEILVETTGP
;
A
#
# COMPACT_ATOMS: atom_id res chain seq x y z
N MET A 1 40.27 -42.71 0.08
CA MET A 1 40.63 -42.03 -1.18
C MET A 1 39.82 -42.51 -2.37
N HIS A 2 39.66 -43.82 -2.64
CA HIS A 2 38.81 -44.25 -3.77
C HIS A 2 37.30 -44.00 -3.62
N GLY A 3 36.76 -43.92 -2.40
CA GLY A 3 35.33 -43.64 -2.17
C GLY A 3 34.93 -42.16 -2.23
N LEU A 4 35.85 -41.23 -1.94
CA LEU A 4 35.57 -39.78 -2.01
C LEU A 4 35.53 -39.29 -3.47
N ASN A 5 36.46 -39.76 -4.30
CA ASN A 5 36.52 -39.38 -5.71
C ASN A 5 35.30 -39.89 -6.52
N VAL A 6 34.64 -40.96 -6.08
CA VAL A 6 33.41 -41.48 -6.71
C VAL A 6 32.20 -40.65 -6.31
N ILE A 7 32.16 -40.11 -5.09
CA ILE A 7 31.08 -39.24 -4.63
C ILE A 7 31.20 -37.85 -5.27
N GLU A 8 32.40 -37.29 -5.39
CA GLU A 8 32.64 -36.05 -6.15
C GLU A 8 32.29 -36.19 -7.63
N SER A 9 32.67 -37.30 -8.28
CA SER A 9 32.32 -37.50 -9.70
C SER A 9 30.82 -37.69 -9.91
N GLN A 10 30.11 -38.32 -8.98
CA GLN A 10 28.65 -38.50 -9.02
C GLN A 10 27.92 -37.18 -8.72
N ALA A 11 28.42 -36.36 -7.79
CA ALA A 11 27.87 -35.04 -7.50
C ALA A 11 28.00 -34.10 -8.71
N GLU A 12 29.15 -34.12 -9.40
CA GLU A 12 29.37 -33.32 -10.61
C GLU A 12 28.50 -33.77 -11.79
N GLU A 13 28.22 -35.07 -11.89
CA GLU A 13 27.32 -35.64 -12.90
C GLU A 13 25.84 -35.33 -12.61
N VAL A 14 25.45 -35.26 -11.32
CA VAL A 14 24.12 -34.81 -10.87
C VAL A 14 23.95 -33.30 -11.09
N LYS A 15 24.97 -32.49 -10.82
CA LYS A 15 24.98 -31.03 -11.07
C LYS A 15 24.82 -30.75 -12.57
N LYS A 16 25.56 -31.48 -13.43
CA LYS A 16 25.42 -31.42 -14.90
C LYS A 16 24.04 -31.88 -15.38
N ARG A 17 23.42 -32.89 -14.74
CA ARG A 17 22.03 -33.31 -15.04
C ARG A 17 20.99 -32.28 -14.61
N MET A 18 21.15 -31.65 -13.44
CA MET A 18 20.24 -30.61 -12.95
C MET A 18 20.32 -29.33 -13.81
N ILE A 19 21.53 -28.93 -14.23
CA ILE A 19 21.72 -27.83 -15.21
C ILE A 19 21.05 -28.16 -16.54
N ARG A 20 21.17 -29.40 -17.04
CA ARG A 20 20.46 -29.84 -18.26
C ARG A 20 18.93 -29.85 -18.09
N ILE A 21 18.41 -30.19 -16.91
CA ILE A 21 16.96 -30.17 -16.63
C ILE A 21 16.44 -28.73 -16.50
N ALA A 22 17.21 -27.82 -15.88
CA ALA A 22 16.90 -26.39 -15.85
C ALA A 22 16.93 -25.77 -17.25
N LYS A 23 17.96 -26.10 -18.07
CA LYS A 23 18.04 -25.72 -19.49
C LYS A 23 16.89 -26.32 -20.31
N LEU A 24 16.44 -27.54 -20.01
CA LEU A 24 15.30 -28.17 -20.72
C LEU A 24 13.95 -27.49 -20.37
N ASN A 25 13.74 -27.09 -19.11
CA ASN A 25 12.51 -26.38 -18.70
C ASN A 25 12.49 -24.94 -19.23
N ILE A 26 13.64 -24.26 -19.32
CA ILE A 26 13.76 -22.92 -19.91
C ILE A 26 13.70 -22.98 -21.45
N ALA A 27 14.31 -23.98 -22.09
CA ALA A 27 14.17 -24.19 -23.54
C ALA A 27 12.72 -24.52 -23.95
N VAL A 28 11.93 -25.16 -23.08
CA VAL A 28 10.48 -25.33 -23.28
C VAL A 28 9.72 -24.00 -23.15
N VAL A 29 10.15 -23.10 -22.27
CA VAL A 29 9.63 -21.71 -22.19
C VAL A 29 10.04 -20.89 -23.41
N CYS A 30 11.28 -21.00 -23.90
CA CYS A 30 11.72 -20.35 -25.14
C CYS A 30 11.06 -20.96 -26.40
N CYS A 31 10.78 -22.27 -26.44
CA CYS A 31 9.99 -22.89 -27.50
C CYS A 31 8.52 -22.42 -27.49
N LEU A 32 8.00 -21.98 -26.33
CA LEU A 32 6.68 -21.33 -26.23
C LEU A 32 6.73 -19.87 -26.74
N PHE A 33 7.87 -19.19 -26.68
CA PHE A 33 8.10 -17.89 -27.34
C PHE A 33 8.38 -18.01 -28.85
N GLY A 34 8.94 -19.13 -29.32
CA GLY A 34 9.20 -19.41 -30.75
C GLY A 34 7.96 -19.57 -31.64
N LEU A 35 6.75 -19.31 -31.12
CA LEU A 35 5.49 -19.29 -31.87
C LEU A 35 4.94 -17.88 -32.13
N TYR A 36 5.59 -16.82 -31.62
CA TYR A 36 5.20 -15.44 -31.88
C TYR A 36 6.11 -14.80 -32.92
N THR A 37 5.72 -14.89 -34.19
CA THR A 37 6.12 -13.88 -35.16
C THR A 37 5.43 -12.57 -34.77
N ASN A 38 6.16 -11.44 -34.77
CA ASN A 38 5.52 -10.13 -34.71
C ASN A 38 4.56 -9.95 -35.92
N ALA A 39 3.66 -8.97 -35.87
CA ALA A 39 2.60 -8.77 -36.88
C ALA A 39 3.10 -8.67 -38.35
N ASP A 40 4.41 -8.47 -38.54
CA ASP A 40 5.11 -8.39 -39.84
C ASP A 40 5.89 -9.67 -40.26
N GLY A 41 5.84 -10.76 -39.48
CA GLY A 41 6.46 -12.05 -39.85
C GLY A 41 7.96 -12.17 -39.52
N GLN A 42 8.50 -11.29 -38.70
CA GLN A 42 9.92 -11.18 -38.35
C GLN A 42 10.24 -11.90 -37.02
N TYR A 43 11.44 -12.50 -36.91
CA TYR A 43 11.94 -13.18 -35.70
C TYR A 43 12.29 -12.12 -34.64
N PRO A 44 12.05 -12.32 -33.32
CA PRO A 44 12.31 -11.28 -32.33
C PRO A 44 13.79 -10.92 -32.21
N GLY A 45 14.09 -9.62 -32.27
CA GLY A 45 15.47 -9.12 -32.21
C GLY A 45 16.24 -9.30 -33.51
N ASP A 46 15.58 -9.63 -34.61
CA ASP A 46 16.22 -9.94 -35.89
C ASP A 46 16.79 -8.70 -36.59
N GLU A 47 16.24 -7.52 -36.30
CA GLU A 47 16.75 -6.25 -36.77
C GLU A 47 16.98 -5.31 -35.59
N CYS A 48 17.76 -4.26 -35.81
CA CYS A 48 18.03 -3.31 -34.74
C CYS A 48 16.78 -2.53 -34.29
N VAL A 49 15.77 -2.39 -35.16
CA VAL A 49 14.52 -1.69 -34.83
C VAL A 49 13.66 -2.46 -33.81
N ASP A 50 13.86 -3.76 -33.69
CA ASP A 50 13.18 -4.64 -32.75
C ASP A 50 14.16 -5.30 -31.77
N ALA A 51 15.29 -4.64 -31.51
CA ALA A 51 16.32 -5.10 -30.58
C ALA A 51 15.71 -5.47 -29.21
N LEU A 52 16.13 -6.62 -28.69
CA LEU A 52 15.67 -7.13 -27.40
C LEU A 52 16.31 -6.34 -26.25
N PHE A 53 15.51 -5.98 -25.24
CA PHE A 53 16.09 -5.33 -24.06
C PHE A 53 17.02 -6.30 -23.32
N ALA A 54 18.27 -5.91 -23.12
CA ALA A 54 19.24 -6.64 -22.32
C ALA A 54 19.45 -5.96 -20.96
N SER A 55 19.62 -6.76 -19.92
CA SER A 55 20.05 -6.32 -18.59
C SER A 55 21.46 -6.83 -18.26
N GLU A 56 22.08 -6.26 -17.23
CA GLU A 56 23.24 -6.88 -16.61
C GLU A 56 22.92 -8.33 -16.17
N GLY A 57 23.91 -9.20 -16.26
CA GLY A 57 23.75 -10.65 -16.15
C GLY A 57 23.49 -11.34 -17.50
N ALA A 58 22.86 -12.52 -17.44
CA ALA A 58 22.70 -13.43 -18.58
C ALA A 58 21.47 -13.10 -19.44
N ASN A 59 21.68 -12.96 -20.75
CA ASN A 59 20.67 -12.70 -21.77
C ASN A 59 20.72 -13.81 -22.83
N ILE A 60 19.66 -14.61 -22.98
CA ILE A 60 19.65 -15.75 -23.90
C ILE A 60 19.42 -15.26 -25.34
N PHE A 61 20.13 -15.85 -26.31
CA PHE A 61 19.94 -15.59 -27.73
C PHE A 61 19.87 -16.85 -28.59
N ASP A 62 19.24 -16.76 -29.76
CA ASP A 62 19.22 -17.80 -30.80
C ASP A 62 19.27 -17.15 -32.19
N THR A 63 20.37 -17.36 -32.92
CA THR A 63 20.55 -16.86 -34.29
C THR A 63 20.12 -17.85 -35.38
N THR A 64 19.60 -19.03 -35.01
CA THR A 64 19.34 -20.13 -35.96
C THR A 64 18.33 -19.76 -37.05
N ASN A 65 17.29 -19.02 -36.68
CA ASN A 65 16.21 -18.60 -37.59
C ASN A 65 16.24 -17.09 -37.91
N ALA A 66 17.27 -16.39 -37.44
CA ALA A 66 17.48 -14.99 -37.76
C ALA A 66 17.86 -14.81 -39.24
N SER A 67 17.71 -13.58 -39.72
CA SER A 67 18.22 -13.11 -40.99
C SER A 67 19.47 -12.24 -40.77
N PRO A 68 20.35 -12.08 -41.78
CA PRO A 68 21.48 -11.16 -41.68
C PRO A 68 21.02 -9.70 -41.81
N SER A 69 21.20 -8.88 -40.77
CA SER A 69 20.83 -7.46 -40.85
C SER A 69 21.81 -6.64 -41.70
N THR A 70 21.37 -5.46 -42.16
CA THR A 70 22.21 -4.55 -42.97
C THR A 70 22.44 -3.21 -42.28
N PRO A 71 23.64 -2.58 -42.40
CA PRO A 71 24.85 -3.06 -43.10
C PRO A 71 25.60 -4.15 -42.30
N GLU A 72 26.50 -4.88 -42.97
CA GLU A 72 27.41 -5.79 -42.26
C GLU A 72 28.36 -5.02 -41.32
N PRO A 73 28.75 -5.60 -40.18
CA PRO A 73 29.74 -5.00 -39.28
C PRO A 73 31.10 -4.73 -39.94
N ASP A 74 31.79 -3.69 -39.45
CA ASP A 74 33.12 -3.33 -39.92
C ASP A 74 34.22 -4.03 -39.10
N ASP A 75 34.83 -5.06 -39.68
CA ASP A 75 35.94 -5.82 -39.10
C ASP A 75 37.19 -4.96 -38.78
N SER A 76 37.33 -3.76 -39.36
CA SER A 76 38.55 -2.94 -39.21
C SER A 76 38.78 -2.44 -37.78
N MET A 77 37.71 -2.32 -36.97
CA MET A 77 37.79 -1.87 -35.58
C MET A 77 38.30 -2.94 -34.60
N CYS A 78 38.31 -4.20 -35.02
CA CYS A 78 38.79 -5.33 -34.21
C CYS A 78 39.64 -6.29 -35.05
N ALA A 79 40.49 -5.72 -35.91
CA ALA A 79 41.37 -6.48 -36.79
C ALA A 79 42.22 -7.49 -35.98
N GLY A 80 42.21 -8.75 -36.44
CA GLY A 80 42.93 -9.84 -35.79
C GLY A 80 42.16 -10.55 -34.67
N THR A 81 40.94 -10.12 -34.33
CA THR A 81 40.01 -10.87 -33.48
C THR A 81 39.15 -11.85 -34.27
N TYR A 82 39.41 -12.05 -35.57
CA TYR A 82 38.67 -12.99 -36.42
C TYR A 82 37.16 -12.73 -36.53
N LEU A 83 36.67 -11.47 -36.49
CA LEU A 83 35.23 -11.17 -36.58
C LEU A 83 34.49 -11.87 -37.74
N ASN A 84 35.00 -11.76 -38.97
CA ASN A 84 34.58 -12.51 -40.18
C ASN A 84 33.07 -12.76 -40.26
N TRP A 85 32.28 -11.68 -40.25
CA TRP A 85 30.82 -11.75 -40.13
C TRP A 85 30.18 -12.54 -41.29
N ASN A 86 30.70 -12.41 -42.51
CA ASN A 86 30.30 -13.19 -43.70
C ASN A 86 28.78 -13.39 -43.85
N ASN A 87 28.02 -12.29 -43.83
CA ASN A 87 26.56 -12.29 -43.92
C ASN A 87 25.89 -13.24 -42.90
N SER A 88 26.40 -13.27 -41.66
CA SER A 88 25.85 -14.05 -40.56
C SER A 88 24.43 -13.63 -40.23
N PRO A 89 23.51 -14.58 -40.03
CA PRO A 89 22.30 -14.33 -39.25
C PRO A 89 22.68 -13.81 -37.87
N ASP A 90 21.95 -12.82 -37.39
CA ASP A 90 22.29 -12.14 -36.15
C ASP A 90 21.07 -11.61 -35.41
N VAL A 91 21.26 -11.36 -34.11
CA VAL A 91 20.23 -10.77 -33.27
C VAL A 91 20.76 -9.54 -32.54
N TRP A 92 19.86 -8.63 -32.25
CA TRP A 92 20.12 -7.33 -31.66
C TRP A 92 19.57 -7.25 -30.25
N PHE A 93 20.33 -6.61 -29.38
CA PHE A 93 19.94 -6.21 -28.04
C PHE A 93 20.13 -4.70 -27.86
N SER A 94 19.30 -4.07 -27.02
CA SER A 94 19.53 -2.72 -26.51
C SER A 94 19.89 -2.77 -25.02
N PHE A 95 20.84 -1.92 -24.62
CA PHE A 95 21.35 -1.85 -23.25
C PHE A 95 21.68 -0.41 -22.89
N THR A 96 21.20 0.06 -21.74
CA THR A 96 21.49 1.40 -21.23
C THR A 96 22.18 1.26 -19.87
N PRO A 97 23.49 1.52 -19.77
CA PRO A 97 24.22 1.42 -18.51
C PRO A 97 23.69 2.44 -17.50
N LEU A 98 23.70 2.05 -16.23
CA LEU A 98 23.27 2.91 -15.12
C LEU A 98 24.41 3.79 -14.59
N THR A 99 25.65 3.42 -14.88
CA THR A 99 26.89 4.00 -14.35
C THR A 99 27.89 4.30 -15.47
N ASN A 100 28.82 5.24 -15.23
CA ASN A 100 29.87 5.60 -16.18
C ASN A 100 31.08 4.68 -15.97
N ASP A 101 30.94 3.42 -16.34
CA ASP A 101 31.92 2.38 -16.02
C ASP A 101 32.33 1.56 -17.25
N THR A 102 33.32 0.70 -17.06
CA THR A 102 33.72 -0.27 -18.09
C THR A 102 32.77 -1.44 -18.02
N TYR A 103 32.23 -1.88 -19.16
CA TYR A 103 31.33 -3.04 -19.23
C TYR A 103 31.99 -4.15 -20.06
N ILE A 104 31.76 -5.38 -19.65
CA ILE A 104 32.15 -6.64 -20.29
C ILE A 104 30.91 -7.25 -20.93
N PHE A 105 30.97 -7.49 -22.23
CA PHE A 105 29.98 -8.23 -23.00
C PHE A 105 30.61 -9.55 -23.43
N SER A 106 30.12 -10.68 -22.89
CA SER A 106 30.67 -12.00 -23.18
C SER A 106 29.63 -12.95 -23.73
N THR A 107 30.00 -13.71 -24.75
CA THR A 107 29.18 -14.82 -25.30
C THR A 107 29.61 -16.19 -24.78
N CYS A 108 30.40 -16.22 -23.69
CA CYS A 108 30.88 -17.45 -23.07
C CYS A 108 29.70 -18.31 -22.56
N ASP A 109 29.49 -19.46 -23.19
CA ASP A 109 28.56 -20.51 -22.81
C ASP A 109 29.05 -21.84 -23.40
N ILE A 110 29.33 -22.82 -22.54
CA ILE A 110 29.88 -24.15 -22.91
C ILE A 110 29.09 -24.86 -24.04
N ASP A 111 27.80 -24.57 -24.18
CA ASP A 111 26.91 -25.19 -25.18
C ASP A 111 26.68 -24.29 -26.43
N SER A 112 27.34 -23.15 -26.53
CA SER A 112 27.21 -22.19 -27.64
C SER A 112 28.09 -22.56 -28.84
N PHE A 113 28.14 -21.67 -29.82
CA PHE A 113 28.90 -21.79 -31.04
C PHE A 113 29.99 -20.71 -31.14
N ASP A 114 30.73 -20.74 -32.23
CA ASP A 114 31.77 -19.78 -32.59
C ASP A 114 31.10 -18.46 -33.00
N THR A 115 31.07 -17.54 -32.04
CA THR A 115 30.27 -16.30 -32.06
C THR A 115 31.10 -15.13 -32.58
N SER A 116 30.40 -14.08 -33.01
CA SER A 116 30.98 -12.76 -33.26
C SER A 116 30.08 -11.71 -32.61
N ILE A 117 30.65 -10.71 -31.93
CA ILE A 117 29.89 -9.66 -31.24
C ILE A 117 30.36 -8.26 -31.65
N VAL A 118 29.39 -7.34 -31.74
CA VAL A 118 29.61 -5.94 -32.13
C VAL A 118 28.77 -5.04 -31.24
N LEU A 119 29.33 -3.90 -30.83
CA LEU A 119 28.68 -2.90 -30.00
C LEU A 119 28.56 -1.58 -30.75
N TYR A 120 27.39 -0.95 -30.65
CA TYR A 120 27.06 0.34 -31.26
C TYR A 120 26.59 1.33 -30.18
N GLU A 121 26.86 2.62 -30.37
CA GLU A 121 26.49 3.70 -29.44
C GLU A 121 25.42 4.61 -30.03
N GLY A 122 24.32 4.83 -29.31
CA GLY A 122 23.24 5.77 -29.63
C GLY A 122 22.40 5.45 -30.88
N SER A 123 22.92 4.63 -31.79
CA SER A 123 22.22 4.15 -32.99
C SER A 123 22.85 2.86 -33.52
N CYS A 124 22.08 2.11 -34.31
CA CYS A 124 22.50 0.88 -34.99
C CYS A 124 23.62 1.05 -36.04
N SER A 125 24.10 2.27 -36.26
CA SER A 125 25.04 2.61 -37.34
C SER A 125 26.40 3.10 -36.86
N GLN A 126 26.51 3.42 -35.57
CA GLN A 126 27.74 3.94 -34.95
C GLN A 126 28.44 2.82 -34.17
N GLN A 127 29.17 1.97 -34.89
CA GLN A 127 29.96 0.90 -34.28
C GLN A 127 31.09 1.48 -33.43
N ILE A 128 31.24 0.99 -32.19
CA ILE A 128 32.26 1.46 -31.24
C ILE A 128 33.23 0.37 -30.79
N ALA A 129 32.82 -0.90 -30.82
CA ALA A 129 33.68 -2.04 -30.50
C ALA A 129 33.21 -3.31 -31.22
N CYS A 130 34.12 -4.26 -31.43
CA CYS A 130 33.79 -5.59 -31.95
C CYS A 130 34.80 -6.63 -31.48
N ASN A 131 34.42 -7.91 -31.51
CA ASN A 131 35.30 -9.05 -31.25
C ASN A 131 34.72 -10.33 -31.89
N GLY A 132 35.53 -11.11 -32.60
CA GLY A 132 35.16 -12.47 -33.00
C GLY A 132 35.57 -13.48 -31.93
N ASP A 133 36.86 -13.55 -31.65
CA ASP A 133 37.47 -14.51 -30.75
C ASP A 133 38.13 -13.80 -29.57
N ASN A 134 37.76 -14.21 -28.36
CA ASN A 134 38.53 -13.85 -27.17
C ASN A 134 39.86 -14.63 -27.16
N PRO A 135 41.03 -13.96 -27.14
CA PRO A 135 42.33 -14.63 -27.20
C PRO A 135 42.66 -15.45 -25.93
N ASN A 136 41.97 -15.18 -24.82
CA ASN A 136 42.21 -15.80 -23.52
C ASN A 136 41.13 -16.86 -23.22
N GLY A 137 40.92 -17.81 -24.15
CA GLY A 137 39.91 -18.86 -24.04
C GLY A 137 39.84 -19.51 -22.65
N SER A 138 38.64 -19.87 -22.20
CA SER A 138 38.37 -20.45 -20.89
C SER A 138 37.82 -21.87 -21.04
N ALA A 139 38.19 -22.76 -20.11
CA ALA A 139 37.71 -24.15 -20.10
C ALA A 139 36.20 -24.28 -19.81
N ASP A 140 35.59 -23.21 -19.31
CA ASP A 140 34.17 -23.13 -18.99
C ASP A 140 33.31 -22.53 -20.12
N CYS A 141 33.95 -22.13 -21.23
CA CYS A 141 33.30 -21.57 -22.41
C CYS A 141 33.42 -22.52 -23.62
N GLN A 142 32.59 -22.30 -24.63
CA GLN A 142 32.83 -22.84 -25.96
C GLN A 142 34.11 -22.27 -26.57
N ASP A 143 34.73 -23.04 -27.46
CA ASP A 143 35.85 -22.54 -28.26
C ASP A 143 35.39 -21.35 -29.10
N TYR A 144 36.22 -20.29 -29.18
CA TYR A 144 35.99 -19.10 -30.00
C TYR A 144 34.74 -18.28 -29.59
N TYR A 145 34.52 -18.14 -28.28
CA TYR A 145 33.56 -17.15 -27.78
C TYR A 145 34.11 -15.73 -27.93
N SER A 146 33.20 -14.77 -28.06
CA SER A 146 33.54 -13.35 -28.20
C SER A 146 33.43 -12.60 -26.87
N LEU A 147 34.30 -11.60 -26.69
CA LEU A 147 34.29 -10.71 -25.53
C LEU A 147 34.65 -9.27 -25.93
N ILE A 148 33.82 -8.30 -25.52
CA ILE A 148 34.12 -6.87 -25.59
C ILE A 148 34.24 -6.34 -24.17
N GLU A 149 35.30 -5.59 -23.87
CA GLU A 149 35.43 -4.80 -22.66
C GLU A 149 35.63 -3.32 -23.06
N THR A 150 34.71 -2.44 -22.68
CA THR A 150 34.75 -1.04 -23.10
C THR A 150 34.07 -0.11 -22.08
N PRO A 151 34.60 1.11 -21.86
CA PRO A 151 33.90 2.14 -21.08
C PRO A 151 32.62 2.59 -21.78
N LEU A 152 31.53 2.70 -21.02
CA LEU A 152 30.24 3.21 -21.45
C LEU A 152 29.81 4.41 -20.60
N VAL A 153 28.89 5.21 -21.14
CA VAL A 153 28.35 6.39 -20.47
C VAL A 153 26.92 6.12 -20.02
N ALA A 154 26.65 6.33 -18.73
CA ALA A 154 25.35 6.16 -18.12
C ALA A 154 24.25 6.91 -18.88
N GLY A 155 23.12 6.24 -19.12
CA GLY A 155 21.97 6.82 -19.80
C GLY A 155 22.09 6.98 -21.32
N ILE A 156 23.20 6.59 -21.94
CA ILE A 156 23.31 6.43 -23.39
C ILE A 156 22.85 5.02 -23.77
N GLU A 157 21.97 4.90 -24.76
CA GLU A 157 21.54 3.60 -25.26
C GLU A 157 22.63 3.00 -26.17
N TYR A 158 23.01 1.76 -25.90
CA TYR A 158 23.93 0.97 -26.71
C TYR A 158 23.20 -0.21 -27.34
N PHE A 159 23.60 -0.58 -28.55
CA PHE A 159 23.06 -1.75 -29.24
C PHE A 159 24.12 -2.83 -29.36
N ILE A 160 23.80 -4.06 -28.95
CA ILE A 160 24.67 -5.22 -29.07
C ILE A 160 24.15 -6.10 -30.21
N ARG A 161 25.02 -6.45 -31.14
CA ARG A 161 24.69 -7.36 -32.23
C ARG A 161 25.51 -8.63 -32.09
N VAL A 162 24.82 -9.78 -32.07
CA VAL A 162 25.42 -11.10 -31.88
C VAL A 162 25.17 -11.95 -33.11
N GLY A 163 26.24 -12.39 -33.76
CA GLY A 163 26.25 -13.30 -34.91
C GLY A 163 27.28 -14.41 -34.71
N GLY A 164 27.75 -15.01 -35.80
CA GLY A 164 28.75 -16.08 -35.75
C GLY A 164 29.83 -15.97 -36.81
N PHE A 165 31.00 -16.51 -36.49
CA PHE A 165 32.13 -16.57 -37.39
C PHE A 165 31.78 -17.32 -38.68
N GLY A 166 32.00 -16.69 -39.83
CA GLY A 166 31.75 -17.30 -41.14
C GLY A 166 30.28 -17.58 -41.42
N GLY A 167 29.35 -16.96 -40.69
CA GLY A 167 27.90 -17.16 -40.81
C GLY A 167 27.37 -18.38 -40.05
N LYS A 168 28.08 -18.83 -39.02
CA LYS A 168 27.57 -19.85 -38.10
C LYS A 168 26.40 -19.31 -37.28
N THR A 169 25.50 -20.21 -36.91
CA THR A 169 24.33 -19.89 -36.10
C THR A 169 24.14 -20.90 -34.98
N GLY A 170 23.36 -20.52 -33.97
CA GLY A 170 22.98 -21.37 -32.86
C GLY A 170 22.41 -20.58 -31.69
N THR A 171 22.27 -21.26 -30.56
CA THR A 171 21.82 -20.68 -29.29
C THR A 171 23.00 -20.35 -28.40
N GLY A 172 22.88 -19.32 -27.56
CA GLY A 172 23.89 -19.00 -26.56
C GLY A 172 23.40 -18.01 -25.51
N THR A 173 24.33 -17.52 -24.69
CA THR A 173 24.07 -16.53 -23.65
C THR A 173 25.00 -15.33 -23.84
N LEU A 174 24.45 -14.12 -23.94
CA LEU A 174 25.13 -12.84 -23.83
C LEU A 174 25.12 -12.40 -22.36
N THR A 175 26.29 -12.42 -21.72
CA THR A 175 26.48 -11.96 -20.35
C THR A 175 27.02 -10.54 -20.35
N ILE A 176 26.36 -9.63 -19.65
CA ILE A 176 26.75 -8.22 -19.52
C ILE A 176 27.14 -7.96 -18.06
N GLU A 177 28.35 -7.49 -17.81
CA GLU A 177 28.88 -7.24 -16.46
C GLU A 177 29.63 -5.91 -16.41
N GLU A 178 29.59 -5.21 -15.28
CA GLU A 178 30.46 -4.06 -15.03
C GLU A 178 31.87 -4.54 -14.63
N SER A 179 32.91 -4.09 -15.36
CA SER A 179 34.32 -4.30 -15.04
C SER A 179 34.76 -3.30 -13.95
N SER A 180 34.82 -3.78 -12.71
CA SER A 180 35.32 -2.98 -11.58
C SER A 180 36.80 -2.66 -11.76
N SER A 181 37.15 -1.38 -11.91
CA SER A 181 38.54 -0.93 -11.96
C SER A 181 39.22 -1.13 -10.60
N GLY A 182 40.04 -2.19 -10.49
CA GLY A 182 40.84 -2.52 -9.31
C GLY A 182 40.20 -3.66 -8.52
N GLY A 183 40.77 -4.86 -8.64
CA GLY A 183 40.25 -6.09 -8.02
C GLY A 183 40.03 -5.98 -6.51
N GLN A 184 38.81 -5.64 -6.14
CA GLN A 184 38.12 -6.12 -4.96
C GLN A 184 37.05 -7.09 -5.47
N SER A 185 37.11 -8.33 -5.03
CA SER A 185 36.08 -9.33 -5.34
C SER A 185 34.76 -8.83 -4.77
N ASN A 186 33.71 -8.70 -5.59
CA ASN A 186 32.34 -8.49 -5.10
C ASN A 186 31.98 -9.68 -4.19
N THR A 187 32.18 -9.49 -2.89
CA THR A 187 32.07 -10.53 -1.88
C THR A 187 30.69 -10.46 -1.27
N VAL A 188 30.00 -11.60 -1.23
CA VAL A 188 28.73 -11.74 -0.51
C VAL A 188 29.02 -12.26 0.89
N TYR A 189 28.64 -11.47 1.90
CA TYR A 189 28.64 -11.90 3.29
C TYR A 189 27.25 -12.34 3.72
N TYR A 190 27.19 -13.49 4.39
CA TYR A 190 25.96 -14.12 4.86
C TYR A 190 25.81 -13.94 6.36
N VAL A 191 24.63 -13.52 6.80
CA VAL A 191 24.30 -13.27 8.20
C VAL A 191 23.08 -14.09 8.58
N ASN A 192 23.19 -14.89 9.64
CA ASN A 192 22.11 -15.68 10.19
C ASN A 192 22.27 -15.81 11.70
N THR A 193 21.46 -15.04 12.44
CA THR A 193 21.43 -15.06 13.92
C THR A 193 21.18 -16.45 14.52
N ASN A 194 20.54 -17.35 13.75
CA ASN A 194 20.25 -18.72 14.16
C ASN A 194 21.35 -19.73 13.80
N ASN A 195 22.48 -19.30 13.22
CA ASN A 195 23.57 -20.21 12.85
C ASN A 195 24.23 -20.81 14.12
N PRO A 196 24.17 -22.14 14.34
CA PRO A 196 24.73 -22.78 15.53
C PRO A 196 26.27 -22.81 15.54
N THR A 197 26.90 -22.62 14.39
CA THR A 197 28.36 -22.61 14.24
C THR A 197 28.78 -21.36 13.47
N PRO A 198 28.95 -20.22 14.17
CA PRO A 198 29.38 -18.96 13.56
C PRO A 198 30.68 -19.18 12.77
N GLY A 199 30.71 -18.68 11.53
CA GLY A 199 31.84 -18.84 10.63
C GLY A 199 32.45 -17.50 10.20
N ASN A 200 32.94 -17.44 8.97
CA ASN A 200 33.60 -16.28 8.36
C ASN A 200 32.68 -15.44 7.45
N GLY A 201 31.39 -15.75 7.43
CA GLY A 201 30.39 -15.06 6.62
C GLY A 201 30.42 -15.37 5.14
N LEU A 202 31.25 -16.28 4.61
CA LEU A 202 31.39 -16.49 3.15
C LEU A 202 30.43 -17.54 2.55
N SER A 203 29.55 -18.11 3.36
CA SER A 203 28.46 -18.99 2.94
C SER A 203 27.41 -19.07 4.04
N TRP A 204 26.19 -19.53 3.73
CA TRP A 204 25.17 -19.77 4.75
C TRP A 204 25.63 -20.70 5.88
N THR A 205 26.39 -21.76 5.57
CA THR A 205 26.92 -22.70 6.58
C THR A 205 27.96 -22.07 7.51
N ALA A 206 28.61 -21.00 7.04
CA ALA A 206 29.64 -20.26 7.77
C ALA A 206 29.17 -18.83 8.07
N ALA A 207 27.86 -18.56 8.07
CA ALA A 207 27.31 -17.22 8.22
C ALA A 207 27.76 -16.58 9.56
N PHE A 208 27.90 -15.27 9.57
CA PHE A 208 28.00 -14.51 10.81
C PHE A 208 26.69 -14.62 11.58
N VAL A 209 26.75 -14.56 12.92
CA VAL A 209 25.55 -14.51 13.76
C VAL A 209 25.13 -13.08 14.08
N ASP A 210 26.08 -12.14 14.11
CA ASP A 210 25.85 -10.72 14.26
C ASP A 210 25.96 -10.02 12.89
N LEU A 211 25.02 -9.14 12.58
CA LEU A 211 25.09 -8.27 11.42
C LEU A 211 26.28 -7.30 11.52
N GLN A 212 26.66 -6.91 12.74
CA GLN A 212 27.80 -6.03 12.96
C GLN A 212 29.11 -6.64 12.47
N ASP A 213 29.31 -7.95 12.65
CA ASP A 213 30.52 -8.64 12.17
C ASP A 213 30.64 -8.55 10.64
N ALA A 214 29.52 -8.62 9.91
CA ALA A 214 29.49 -8.46 8.46
C ALA A 214 29.76 -7.01 8.04
N LEU A 215 29.17 -6.04 8.74
CA LEU A 215 29.39 -4.62 8.48
C LEU A 215 30.84 -4.20 8.73
N ASP A 216 31.51 -4.78 9.73
CA ASP A 216 32.90 -4.48 10.09
C ASP A 216 33.92 -4.96 9.04
N VAL A 217 33.57 -5.98 8.25
CA VAL A 217 34.45 -6.52 7.18
C VAL A 217 34.03 -6.11 5.78
N ALA A 218 32.82 -5.57 5.61
CA ALA A 218 32.30 -5.12 4.33
C ALA A 218 33.07 -3.90 3.81
N GLN A 219 33.17 -3.80 2.49
CA GLN A 219 33.83 -2.73 1.75
C GLN A 219 32.96 -2.37 0.56
N ASP A 220 33.26 -1.23 -0.07
CA ASP A 220 32.63 -0.81 -1.31
C ASP A 220 32.50 -1.97 -2.31
N THR A 221 31.36 -2.03 -3.02
CA THR A 221 30.94 -3.11 -3.95
C THR A 221 30.56 -4.45 -3.33
N HIS A 222 30.70 -4.66 -2.01
CA HIS A 222 30.27 -5.91 -1.37
C HIS A 222 28.75 -5.97 -1.14
N GLN A 223 28.24 -7.19 -0.97
CA GLN A 223 26.86 -7.45 -0.55
C GLN A 223 26.80 -8.11 0.82
N ILE A 224 25.72 -7.84 1.56
CA ILE A 224 25.37 -8.53 2.81
C ILE A 224 23.97 -9.13 2.66
N TRP A 225 23.84 -10.44 2.83
CA TRP A 225 22.57 -11.18 2.78
C TRP A 225 22.16 -11.62 4.17
N ILE A 226 21.00 -11.18 4.62
CA ILE A 226 20.53 -11.36 6.00
C ILE A 226 19.36 -12.35 6.01
N ALA A 227 19.56 -13.48 6.69
CA ALA A 227 18.50 -14.43 6.97
C ALA A 227 17.52 -13.89 8.01
N GLN A 228 16.27 -14.36 7.96
CA GLN A 228 15.21 -14.00 8.89
C GLN A 228 15.65 -14.03 10.35
N GLY A 229 15.16 -13.06 11.12
CA GLY A 229 15.48 -12.92 12.53
C GLY A 229 15.51 -11.47 12.99
N THR A 230 15.69 -11.30 14.30
CA THR A 230 15.89 -9.99 14.93
C THR A 230 17.37 -9.81 15.22
N TYR A 231 17.91 -8.66 14.83
CA TYR A 231 19.29 -8.26 15.00
C TYR A 231 19.34 -6.97 15.82
N PHE A 232 20.29 -6.90 16.75
CA PHE A 232 20.50 -5.76 17.64
C PHE A 232 21.88 -5.16 17.38
N PRO A 233 22.02 -3.83 17.33
CA PRO A 233 23.32 -3.22 17.10
C PRO A 233 24.21 -3.40 18.33
N THR A 234 25.50 -3.68 18.09
CA THR A 234 26.47 -3.95 19.17
C THR A 234 27.66 -2.97 19.17
N ASN A 235 27.86 -2.21 18.08
CA ASN A 235 28.99 -1.30 17.94
C ASN A 235 28.67 0.14 18.38
N THR A 236 29.22 0.55 19.53
CA THR A 236 29.05 1.88 20.13
C THR A 236 30.07 2.93 19.65
N ASP A 237 30.92 2.61 18.68
CA ASP A 237 32.05 3.44 18.23
C ASP A 237 32.96 3.93 19.40
N GLY A 238 33.10 3.08 20.42
CA GLY A 238 33.93 3.36 21.61
C GLY A 238 33.24 4.12 22.73
N SER A 239 31.95 4.46 22.59
CA SER A 239 31.17 5.02 23.69
C SER A 239 30.97 4.03 24.84
N GLN A 240 30.78 4.56 26.05
CA GLN A 240 30.44 3.79 27.25
C GLN A 240 28.93 3.64 27.45
N ASP A 241 28.12 4.39 26.69
CA ASP A 241 26.68 4.24 26.68
C ASP A 241 26.30 3.18 25.63
N PRO A 242 25.72 2.04 26.02
CA PRO A 242 25.26 1.02 25.06
C PRO A 242 24.27 1.58 24.03
N ARG A 243 23.56 2.65 24.36
CA ARG A 243 22.58 3.29 23.47
C ARG A 243 23.21 3.95 22.24
N ASP A 244 24.52 4.18 22.24
CA ASP A 244 25.24 4.66 21.06
C ASP A 244 25.48 3.55 20.02
N ALA A 245 25.11 2.29 20.33
CA ALA A 245 25.19 1.21 19.35
C ALA A 245 24.26 1.47 18.15
N SER A 246 24.79 1.31 16.94
CA SER A 246 23.97 1.42 15.70
C SER A 246 24.49 0.53 14.58
N PHE A 247 23.60 0.12 13.68
CA PHE A 247 23.99 -0.49 12.41
C PHE A 247 24.49 0.60 11.48
N ARG A 248 25.81 0.77 11.42
CA ARG A 248 26.45 1.73 10.55
C ARG A 248 26.53 1.18 9.13
N VAL A 249 25.78 1.78 8.22
CA VAL A 249 25.82 1.40 6.81
C VAL A 249 27.16 1.87 6.22
N ILE A 250 27.74 1.05 5.33
CA ILE A 250 29.04 1.28 4.69
C ILE A 250 28.79 1.80 3.25
N PRO A 251 29.48 2.85 2.76
CA PRO A 251 29.26 3.34 1.41
C PRO A 251 29.53 2.25 0.38
N GLY A 252 28.68 2.16 -0.65
CA GLY A 252 28.82 1.19 -1.74
C GLY A 252 28.43 -0.24 -1.40
N VAL A 253 27.99 -0.51 -0.16
CA VAL A 253 27.52 -1.84 0.23
C VAL A 253 26.02 -1.94 -0.02
N GLU A 254 25.61 -3.07 -0.61
CA GLU A 254 24.21 -3.45 -0.72
C GLU A 254 23.84 -4.46 0.36
N ILE A 255 22.78 -4.17 1.11
CA ILE A 255 22.33 -5.00 2.22
C ILE A 255 20.92 -5.49 1.90
N PHE A 256 20.74 -6.81 1.82
CA PHE A 256 19.48 -7.45 1.46
C PHE A 256 18.96 -8.32 2.60
N GLY A 257 17.74 -8.06 3.05
CA GLY A 257 16.96 -8.97 3.90
C GLY A 257 16.00 -9.85 3.09
N GLY A 258 15.47 -10.88 3.75
CA GLY A 258 14.44 -11.75 3.16
C GLY A 258 14.86 -13.19 2.88
N PHE A 259 15.95 -13.67 3.49
CA PHE A 259 16.49 -15.01 3.22
C PHE A 259 16.08 -16.03 4.30
N LEU A 260 15.86 -17.28 3.90
CA LEU A 260 15.73 -18.44 4.77
C LEU A 260 17.10 -18.87 5.29
N GLY A 261 18.15 -18.77 4.46
CA GLY A 261 19.52 -19.18 4.78
C GLY A 261 20.02 -20.39 3.97
N ASP A 262 19.47 -20.62 2.77
CA ASP A 262 19.90 -21.67 1.85
C ASP A 262 19.94 -21.22 0.38
N GLU A 263 19.65 -19.95 0.12
CA GLU A 263 19.58 -19.35 -1.19
C GLU A 263 20.97 -19.19 -1.85
N LEU A 264 20.99 -19.35 -3.17
CA LEU A 264 22.16 -19.23 -4.02
C LEU A 264 22.20 -17.89 -4.78
N THR A 265 21.06 -17.22 -4.93
CA THR A 265 20.95 -15.94 -5.63
C THR A 265 20.05 -14.97 -4.88
N VAL A 266 20.29 -13.66 -5.03
CA VAL A 266 19.46 -12.61 -4.43
C VAL A 266 17.99 -12.68 -4.86
N GLY A 267 17.70 -13.27 -6.03
CA GLY A 267 16.33 -13.41 -6.55
C GLY A 267 15.49 -14.51 -5.88
N GLN A 268 16.11 -15.39 -5.08
CA GLN A 268 15.41 -16.48 -4.39
C GLN A 268 14.77 -16.06 -3.06
N ARG A 269 15.12 -14.87 -2.55
CA ARG A 269 14.60 -14.34 -1.29
C ARG A 269 13.08 -14.13 -1.34
N ASP A 270 12.43 -14.34 -0.21
CA ASP A 270 11.02 -13.97 0.00
C ASP A 270 10.91 -13.06 1.24
N PRO A 271 11.00 -11.74 1.05
CA PRO A 271 10.92 -10.78 2.16
C PRO A 271 9.60 -10.76 2.91
N LYS A 272 8.50 -11.18 2.29
CA LYS A 272 7.19 -11.22 2.96
C LYS A 272 7.14 -12.39 3.94
N GLN A 273 7.77 -13.50 3.59
CA GLN A 273 7.84 -14.69 4.44
C GLN A 273 9.00 -14.63 5.46
N TYR A 274 10.21 -14.27 5.03
CA TYR A 274 11.44 -14.34 5.82
C TYR A 274 11.87 -12.97 6.35
N ARG A 275 11.09 -12.43 7.29
CA ARG A 275 11.28 -11.07 7.79
C ARG A 275 12.58 -10.88 8.57
N VAL A 276 13.25 -9.76 8.32
CA VAL A 276 14.44 -9.30 9.03
C VAL A 276 14.10 -8.04 9.82
N ILE A 277 14.38 -8.05 11.12
CA ILE A 277 14.09 -6.93 12.03
C ILE A 277 15.42 -6.41 12.58
N LEU A 278 15.75 -5.15 12.28
CA LEU A 278 16.79 -4.38 12.94
C LEU A 278 16.15 -3.63 14.10
N SER A 279 16.45 -4.04 15.33
CA SER A 279 15.79 -3.52 16.53
C SER A 279 16.74 -2.70 17.39
N GLY A 280 16.27 -1.54 17.86
CA GLY A 280 16.93 -0.72 18.86
C GLY A 280 16.66 -1.14 20.31
N ASP A 281 15.76 -2.10 20.55
CA ASP A 281 15.45 -2.65 21.90
C ASP A 281 16.61 -3.54 22.38
N LEU A 282 17.63 -2.95 23.01
CA LEU A 282 18.90 -3.62 23.27
C LEU A 282 18.78 -4.74 24.32
N ASN A 283 17.85 -4.62 25.27
CA ASN A 283 17.59 -5.63 26.27
C ASN A 283 16.48 -6.61 25.89
N ASN A 284 15.76 -6.36 24.79
CA ASN A 284 14.63 -7.15 24.32
C ASN A 284 13.54 -7.27 25.41
N ASP A 285 13.20 -6.14 26.03
CA ASP A 285 12.21 -6.04 27.11
C ASP A 285 11.07 -5.04 26.82
N ASP A 286 11.03 -4.48 25.60
CA ASP A 286 10.00 -3.53 25.17
C ASP A 286 8.74 -4.18 24.56
N ASP A 287 8.25 -5.27 25.14
CA ASP A 287 6.88 -5.74 24.88
C ASP A 287 5.86 -4.65 25.31
N THR A 288 4.55 -4.86 25.08
CA THR A 288 3.51 -3.85 25.34
C THR A 288 3.63 -3.20 26.74
N GLY A 289 4.15 -1.97 26.79
CA GLY A 289 4.35 -1.19 28.01
C GLY A 289 5.75 -1.27 28.66
N GLY A 290 6.76 -1.80 27.96
CA GLY A 290 8.16 -1.85 28.41
C GLY A 290 8.87 -0.49 28.49
N ASP A 291 10.03 -0.49 29.16
CA ASP A 291 10.84 0.70 29.44
C ASP A 291 11.89 0.92 28.34
N ASN A 292 11.57 1.76 27.36
CA ASN A 292 12.47 2.06 26.23
C ASN A 292 13.73 2.86 26.56
N SER A 293 14.07 3.05 27.84
CA SER A 293 15.16 3.92 28.28
C SER A 293 16.55 3.38 28.01
N ASP A 294 16.69 2.08 27.70
CA ASP A 294 17.92 1.42 27.28
C ASP A 294 18.06 1.29 25.76
N ASN A 295 17.02 1.62 24.99
CA ASN A 295 17.08 1.45 23.54
C ASN A 295 18.16 2.30 22.88
N ALA A 296 18.71 1.77 21.78
CA ALA A 296 19.61 2.49 20.90
C ALA A 296 19.03 3.85 20.49
N PHE A 297 19.87 4.88 20.51
CA PHE A 297 19.48 6.21 20.06
C PHE A 297 19.17 6.21 18.56
N HIS A 298 19.93 5.45 17.78
CA HIS A 298 19.77 5.32 16.34
C HIS A 298 19.90 3.85 15.97
N VAL A 299 18.86 3.26 15.36
CA VAL A 299 18.96 1.85 14.92
C VAL A 299 19.92 1.75 13.74
N VAL A 300 19.77 2.64 12.76
CA VAL A 300 20.62 2.70 11.56
C VAL A 300 21.24 4.08 11.42
N THR A 301 22.55 4.12 11.21
CA THR A 301 23.28 5.35 10.90
C THR A 301 23.92 5.27 9.52
N ALA A 302 23.71 6.32 8.72
CA ALA A 302 24.36 6.49 7.43
C ALA A 302 25.21 7.76 7.50
N ASN A 303 26.51 7.59 7.74
CA ASN A 303 27.46 8.69 7.87
C ASN A 303 28.56 8.58 6.81
N TYR A 304 28.46 9.43 5.77
CA TYR A 304 29.38 9.41 4.63
C TYR A 304 29.93 10.81 4.33
N THR A 305 31.25 10.95 4.29
CA THR A 305 31.93 12.16 3.82
C THR A 305 32.27 12.09 2.32
N SER A 306 32.40 10.86 1.79
CA SER A 306 32.71 10.54 0.39
C SER A 306 32.45 9.05 0.13
N GLY A 307 32.03 8.67 -1.08
CA GLY A 307 31.80 7.28 -1.48
C GLY A 307 30.54 7.11 -2.34
N PRO A 308 30.37 5.94 -2.99
CA PRO A 308 29.16 5.62 -3.75
C PRO A 308 27.95 5.39 -2.83
N SER A 309 26.77 5.33 -3.43
CA SER A 309 25.51 5.09 -2.72
C SER A 309 25.50 3.72 -2.05
N ALA A 310 24.93 3.66 -0.84
CA ALA A 310 24.68 2.40 -0.15
C ALA A 310 23.18 2.09 -0.18
N ARG A 311 22.83 0.81 -0.20
CA ARG A 311 21.44 0.37 -0.27
C ARG A 311 21.11 -0.56 0.88
N LEU A 312 19.98 -0.32 1.52
CA LEU A 312 19.36 -1.23 2.47
C LEU A 312 17.99 -1.64 1.94
N ASP A 313 17.80 -2.95 1.75
CA ASP A 313 16.63 -3.51 1.11
C ASP A 313 15.96 -4.58 1.97
N SER A 314 14.63 -4.49 2.12
CA SER A 314 13.80 -5.55 2.72
C SER A 314 14.08 -5.86 4.19
N VAL A 315 14.19 -4.81 5.03
CA VAL A 315 14.31 -4.94 6.48
C VAL A 315 13.30 -4.05 7.20
N SER A 316 12.89 -4.45 8.41
CA SER A 316 12.14 -3.61 9.34
C SER A 316 13.10 -2.93 10.32
N ILE A 317 12.98 -1.61 10.52
CA ILE A 317 13.82 -0.80 11.41
C ILE A 317 12.92 -0.25 12.53
N THR A 318 13.15 -0.70 13.77
CA THR A 318 12.22 -0.45 14.86
C THR A 318 12.87 -0.24 16.22
N ARG A 319 12.09 0.34 17.14
CA ARG A 319 12.43 0.53 18.56
C ARG A 319 13.65 1.41 18.83
N GLY A 320 14.03 2.30 17.92
CA GLY A 320 14.94 3.39 18.25
C GLY A 320 14.31 4.37 19.25
N ASN A 321 15.08 4.87 20.22
CA ASN A 321 14.63 5.89 21.16
C ASN A 321 15.67 7.01 21.30
N SER A 322 15.63 8.00 20.42
CA SER A 322 16.57 9.12 20.43
C SER A 322 16.12 10.24 21.37
N LEU A 323 17.06 10.78 22.15
CA LEU A 323 16.84 12.01 22.92
C LEU A 323 16.93 13.28 22.05
N ASN A 324 17.21 13.14 20.75
CA ASN A 324 17.40 14.25 19.83
C ASN A 324 16.83 13.93 18.44
N ASN A 325 17.64 13.39 17.53
CA ASN A 325 17.29 13.23 16.11
C ASN A 325 17.19 11.75 15.72
N GLY A 326 16.39 11.40 14.71
CA GLY A 326 16.65 10.23 13.86
C GLY A 326 16.66 8.87 14.56
N ALA A 327 15.60 8.45 15.24
CA ALA A 327 15.65 7.23 16.04
C ALA A 327 15.72 5.93 15.22
N GLY A 328 14.91 5.82 14.16
CA GLY A 328 15.03 4.70 13.22
C GLY A 328 16.28 4.85 12.36
N VAL A 329 16.31 5.92 11.54
CA VAL A 329 17.39 6.20 10.60
C VAL A 329 17.93 7.62 10.79
N PHE A 330 19.23 7.73 10.99
CA PHE A 330 19.93 9.01 11.05
C PHE A 330 20.94 9.14 9.91
N VAL A 331 20.70 10.11 9.02
CA VAL A 331 21.54 10.37 7.83
C VAL A 331 22.36 11.64 8.03
N ILE A 332 23.68 11.48 7.97
CA ILE A 332 24.65 12.57 7.85
C ILE A 332 25.46 12.30 6.58
N ASN A 333 25.10 12.94 5.48
CA ASN A 333 25.78 12.72 4.22
C ASN A 333 26.33 14.04 3.69
N SER A 334 27.65 14.20 3.72
CA SER A 334 28.31 15.38 3.18
C SER A 334 28.73 15.21 1.71
N SER A 335 28.44 14.04 1.12
CA SER A 335 28.78 13.74 -0.28
C SER A 335 27.74 14.32 -1.24
N PRO A 336 28.15 15.07 -2.28
CA PRO A 336 27.24 15.50 -3.33
C PRO A 336 26.87 14.38 -4.32
N ASN A 337 27.59 13.25 -4.31
CA ASN A 337 27.49 12.19 -5.33
C ASN A 337 27.01 10.83 -4.79
N GLY A 338 26.94 10.64 -3.47
CA GLY A 338 26.45 9.41 -2.85
C GLY A 338 25.13 9.69 -2.13
N PHE A 339 24.16 8.79 -2.24
CA PHE A 339 22.89 8.85 -1.51
C PHE A 339 22.73 7.59 -0.66
N PHE A 340 21.93 7.68 0.41
CA PHE A 340 21.49 6.46 1.09
C PHE A 340 20.15 6.02 0.49
N GLU A 341 20.06 4.77 0.05
CA GLU A 341 18.84 4.19 -0.51
C GLU A 341 18.19 3.22 0.48
N LEU A 342 16.92 3.49 0.79
CA LEU A 342 16.02 2.57 1.48
C LEU A 342 15.03 2.00 0.45
N SER A 343 15.00 0.69 0.30
CA SER A 343 14.10 0.00 -0.63
C SER A 343 13.31 -1.11 0.08
N ARG A 344 11.98 -1.14 -0.01
CA ARG A 344 11.18 -2.21 0.63
C ARG A 344 11.39 -2.33 2.14
N CYS A 345 11.68 -1.23 2.82
CA CYS A 345 11.91 -1.22 4.26
C CYS A 345 10.67 -0.74 5.02
N ASP A 346 10.46 -1.31 6.20
CA ASP A 346 9.45 -0.82 7.15
C ASP A 346 10.17 -0.03 8.25
N ILE A 347 9.82 1.24 8.47
CA ILE A 347 10.38 2.07 9.54
C ILE A 347 9.27 2.35 10.53
N LEU A 348 9.32 1.69 11.69
CA LEU A 348 8.18 1.63 12.59
C LEU A 348 8.50 1.70 14.08
N ASP A 349 7.57 2.29 14.83
CA ASP A 349 7.59 2.31 16.29
C ASP A 349 8.89 2.90 16.87
N ASN A 350 9.43 3.94 16.22
CA ASN A 350 10.60 4.70 16.69
C ASN A 350 10.18 6.00 17.38
N ASN A 351 10.93 6.42 18.40
CA ASN A 351 10.65 7.62 19.19
C ASN A 351 11.84 8.61 19.19
N ALA A 352 11.61 9.88 18.86
CA ALA A 352 12.66 10.92 18.89
C ALA A 352 12.13 12.31 19.28
N VAL A 353 13.02 13.30 19.33
CA VAL A 353 12.59 14.71 19.36
C VAL A 353 12.26 15.21 17.96
N TRP A 354 13.12 14.94 16.98
CA TRP A 354 12.92 15.27 15.56
C TRP A 354 13.18 14.04 14.67
N GLY A 355 12.38 13.84 13.62
CA GLY A 355 12.67 12.80 12.62
C GLY A 355 12.66 11.40 13.19
N ALA A 356 11.61 10.99 13.91
CA ALA A 356 11.64 9.75 14.68
C ALA A 356 11.85 8.51 13.80
N GLY A 357 11.14 8.41 12.68
CA GLY A 357 11.43 7.42 11.66
C GLY A 357 12.76 7.73 10.98
N ILE A 358 12.85 8.88 10.31
CA ILE A 358 14.03 9.28 9.53
C ILE A 358 14.38 10.73 9.81
N TYR A 359 15.65 10.99 10.10
CA TYR A 359 16.22 12.33 10.16
C TYR A 359 17.37 12.48 9.17
N VAL A 360 17.27 13.48 8.28
CA VAL A 360 18.31 13.81 7.30
C VAL A 360 18.93 15.15 7.66
N LEU A 361 20.17 15.12 8.15
CA LEU A 361 20.89 16.33 8.53
C LEU A 361 21.47 17.06 7.31
N GLU A 362 22.15 16.33 6.43
CA GLU A 362 22.81 16.85 5.22
C GLU A 362 22.82 15.76 4.14
N GLY A 363 23.02 16.15 2.88
CA GLY A 363 23.09 15.24 1.73
C GLY A 363 21.72 14.83 1.23
N GLY A 364 21.55 13.57 0.80
CA GLY A 364 20.23 13.08 0.41
C GLY A 364 19.96 11.61 0.68
N ILE A 365 18.66 11.29 0.73
CA ILE A 365 18.11 9.95 0.88
C ILE A 365 17.09 9.67 -0.21
N THR A 366 17.10 8.44 -0.74
CA THR A 366 16.06 7.91 -1.62
C THR A 366 15.29 6.83 -0.85
N ILE A 367 13.98 6.95 -0.86
CA ILE A 367 13.05 6.05 -0.16
C ILE A 367 12.11 5.49 -1.24
N ASN A 368 12.16 4.19 -1.47
CA ASN A 368 11.37 3.54 -2.50
C ASN A 368 10.64 2.32 -1.94
N ARG A 369 9.33 2.25 -2.13
CA ARG A 369 8.53 1.09 -1.73
C ARG A 369 8.64 0.78 -0.24
N CYS A 370 8.76 1.82 0.60
CA CYS A 370 8.87 1.68 2.04
C CYS A 370 7.54 1.98 2.74
N ALA A 371 7.36 1.44 3.94
CA ALA A 371 6.30 1.85 4.86
C ALA A 371 6.92 2.56 6.07
N ILE A 372 6.46 3.77 6.38
CA ILE A 372 6.88 4.54 7.56
C ILE A 372 5.65 4.69 8.46
N LEU A 373 5.62 3.95 9.57
CA LEU A 373 4.41 3.80 10.36
C LEU A 373 4.61 3.90 11.87
N ARG A 374 3.66 4.50 12.59
CA ARG A 374 3.65 4.57 14.06
C ARG A 374 4.91 5.17 14.71
N ASN A 375 5.66 6.01 13.99
CA ASN A 375 6.78 6.73 14.59
C ASN A 375 6.27 7.95 15.38
N SER A 376 6.93 8.29 16.48
CA SER A 376 6.51 9.35 17.40
C SER A 376 7.61 10.39 17.60
N SER A 377 7.33 11.67 17.33
CA SER A 377 8.26 12.77 17.61
C SER A 377 7.67 13.78 18.58
N SER A 378 8.43 14.20 19.60
CA SER A 378 7.99 15.25 20.53
C SER A 378 8.01 16.66 19.91
N LYS A 379 8.62 16.83 18.73
CA LYS A 379 8.58 18.07 17.92
C LYS A 379 8.04 17.83 16.52
N HIS A 380 8.88 17.54 15.54
CA HIS A 380 8.51 17.69 14.13
C HIS A 380 8.96 16.49 13.31
N GLY A 381 8.23 16.22 12.22
CA GLY A 381 8.62 15.23 11.24
C GLY A 381 8.72 13.82 11.83
N SER A 382 7.69 13.34 12.52
CA SER A 382 7.69 12.00 13.13
C SER A 382 8.04 10.90 12.14
N GLY A 383 7.54 10.98 10.90
CA GLY A 383 7.98 10.11 9.82
C GLY A 383 9.34 10.54 9.29
N ILE A 384 9.42 11.77 8.75
CA ILE A 384 10.64 12.31 8.13
C ILE A 384 10.86 13.76 8.58
N TYR A 385 12.06 14.05 9.04
CA TYR A 385 12.55 15.41 9.22
C TYR A 385 13.81 15.63 8.39
N SER A 386 13.84 16.66 7.53
CA SER A 386 14.98 16.89 6.63
C SER A 386 15.47 18.33 6.57
N TRP A 387 16.80 18.43 6.64
CA TRP A 387 17.62 19.56 6.20
C TRP A 387 18.37 19.25 4.89
N GLY A 388 18.52 17.96 4.55
CA GLY A 388 19.00 17.47 3.25
C GLY A 388 17.89 17.09 2.28
N SER A 389 18.28 16.70 1.07
CA SER A 389 17.36 16.29 -0.01
C SER A 389 16.66 14.97 0.30
N VAL A 390 15.38 14.87 -0.03
CA VAL A 390 14.58 13.65 0.17
C VAL A 390 13.82 13.32 -1.11
N SER A 391 13.97 12.09 -1.61
CA SER A 391 13.17 11.56 -2.71
C SER A 391 12.38 10.37 -2.23
N ILE A 392 11.05 10.46 -2.25
CA ILE A 392 10.15 9.42 -1.78
C ILE A 392 9.31 8.94 -2.96
N SER A 393 9.28 7.63 -3.19
CA SER A 393 8.49 7.02 -4.25
C SER A 393 7.81 5.74 -3.78
N ASN A 394 6.61 5.46 -4.29
CA ASN A 394 5.91 4.18 -4.11
C ASN A 394 5.69 3.78 -2.64
N SER A 395 5.62 4.76 -1.74
CA SER A 395 5.74 4.52 -0.28
C SER A 395 4.50 4.94 0.49
N LEU A 396 4.30 4.31 1.65
CA LEU A 396 3.19 4.58 2.56
C LEU A 396 3.71 5.25 3.82
N LEU A 397 3.11 6.37 4.22
CA LEU A 397 3.33 7.01 5.51
C LEU A 397 2.01 7.09 6.28
N THR A 398 1.90 6.34 7.38
CA THR A 398 0.65 6.27 8.13
C THR A 398 0.85 6.16 9.64
N ALA A 399 -0.16 6.54 10.42
CA ALA A 399 -0.17 6.40 11.87
C ALA A 399 1.00 7.07 12.62
N ASN A 400 1.77 7.95 11.99
CA ASN A 400 2.87 8.64 12.66
C ASN A 400 2.34 9.83 13.45
N ARG A 401 2.98 10.13 14.59
CA ARG A 401 2.54 11.16 15.52
C ARG A 401 3.61 12.21 15.80
N SER A 402 3.37 13.45 15.36
CA SER A 402 4.21 14.61 15.65
C SER A 402 3.55 15.53 16.67
N PHE A 403 4.17 15.81 17.82
CA PHE A 403 3.62 16.79 18.79
C PHE A 403 3.80 18.26 18.36
N GLY A 404 4.33 18.50 17.15
CA GLY A 404 4.47 19.79 16.50
C GLY A 404 3.95 19.78 15.06
N LEU A 405 4.84 19.90 14.07
CA LEU A 405 4.49 20.20 12.68
C LEU A 405 4.84 19.03 11.76
N GLY A 406 3.87 18.60 10.93
CA GLY A 406 4.07 17.64 9.85
C GLY A 406 4.48 16.24 10.31
N VAL A 407 3.98 15.20 9.66
CA VAL A 407 4.67 13.90 9.65
C VAL A 407 5.92 13.97 8.79
N ILE A 408 5.87 14.74 7.69
CA ILE A 408 7.02 15.12 6.88
C ILE A 408 7.31 16.60 7.15
N TYR A 409 8.50 16.91 7.63
CA TYR A 409 9.00 18.26 7.79
C TYR A 409 10.24 18.44 6.92
N THR A 410 10.21 19.35 5.94
CA THR A 410 11.33 19.56 5.01
C THR A 410 11.76 21.02 4.91
N ASN A 411 13.08 21.23 4.79
CA ASN A 411 13.72 22.53 4.56
C ASN A 411 14.55 22.59 3.26
N ALA A 412 14.56 21.54 2.45
CA ALA A 412 15.46 21.40 1.30
C ALA A 412 14.70 20.93 0.05
N PHE A 413 15.40 20.33 -0.91
CA PHE A 413 14.75 19.71 -2.07
C PHE A 413 14.00 18.45 -1.61
N THR A 414 12.71 18.35 -1.93
CA THR A 414 11.90 17.18 -1.63
C THR A 414 11.04 16.82 -2.83
N SER A 415 11.18 15.59 -3.29
CA SER A 415 10.35 15.00 -4.35
C SER A 415 9.54 13.86 -3.76
N ILE A 416 8.24 13.84 -4.02
CA ILE A 416 7.32 12.80 -3.55
C ILE A 416 6.48 12.35 -4.74
N SER A 417 6.47 11.05 -5.03
CA SER A 417 5.73 10.49 -6.16
C SER A 417 5.08 9.15 -5.81
N ASN A 418 3.85 8.92 -6.26
CA ASN A 418 3.14 7.65 -6.04
C ASN A 418 3.18 7.23 -4.57
N CYS A 419 2.80 8.14 -3.67
CA CYS A 419 2.85 7.90 -2.24
C CYS A 419 1.48 8.09 -1.62
N THR A 420 1.20 7.33 -0.57
CA THR A 420 0.00 7.52 0.25
C THR A 420 0.45 8.00 1.62
N ILE A 421 0.05 9.21 2.00
CA ILE A 421 0.34 9.85 3.29
C ILE A 421 -1.01 10.05 3.97
N VAL A 422 -1.32 9.16 4.92
CA VAL A 422 -2.69 8.97 5.40
C VAL A 422 -2.73 8.75 6.90
N GLN A 423 -3.73 9.31 7.58
CA GLN A 423 -3.97 9.09 9.01
C GLN A 423 -2.77 9.35 9.93
N ASN A 424 -1.96 10.35 9.59
CA ASN A 424 -0.92 10.85 10.49
C ASN A 424 -1.50 11.93 11.40
N LEU A 425 -0.98 12.03 12.63
CA LEU A 425 -1.42 13.00 13.62
C LEU A 425 -0.31 14.02 13.88
N SER A 426 -0.63 15.31 13.76
CA SER A 426 0.25 16.38 14.21
C SER A 426 -0.45 17.39 15.11
N ARG A 427 0.25 18.42 15.59
CA ARG A 427 -0.39 19.53 16.31
C ARG A 427 -1.07 20.56 15.40
N ASN A 428 -0.46 20.88 14.25
CA ASN A 428 -0.94 21.97 13.37
C ASN A 428 -1.19 21.57 11.91
N ILE A 429 -0.42 20.65 11.33
CA ILE A 429 -0.49 20.26 9.91
C ILE A 429 -0.21 18.75 9.84
N GLY A 430 -1.25 17.94 9.66
CA GLY A 430 -1.18 16.48 9.81
C GLY A 430 -0.19 15.82 8.84
N GLY A 431 -0.20 16.25 7.58
CA GLY A 431 0.60 15.66 6.51
C GLY A 431 1.99 16.31 6.37
N ILE A 432 2.14 17.18 5.37
CA ILE A 432 3.44 17.73 4.96
C ILE A 432 3.59 19.18 5.42
N TYR A 433 4.72 19.48 6.06
CA TYR A 433 5.16 20.84 6.36
C TYR A 433 6.44 21.17 5.59
N ALA A 434 6.31 21.88 4.48
CA ALA A 434 7.44 22.39 3.73
C ALA A 434 7.78 23.81 4.21
N ALA A 435 8.88 23.94 4.96
CA ALA A 435 9.27 25.22 5.54
C ALA A 435 10.05 26.09 4.55
N GLN A 436 10.97 25.48 3.81
CA GLN A 436 11.92 26.11 2.88
C GLN A 436 12.28 25.13 1.76
N GLY A 437 12.92 25.62 0.70
CA GLY A 437 13.44 24.78 -0.38
C GLY A 437 12.46 24.57 -1.54
N THR A 438 12.45 23.36 -2.08
CA THR A 438 11.62 22.99 -3.24
C THR A 438 10.82 21.76 -2.89
N LEU A 439 9.51 21.78 -3.16
CA LEU A 439 8.62 20.63 -3.02
C LEU A 439 8.03 20.27 -4.38
N ASN A 440 8.35 19.07 -4.86
CA ASN A 440 7.74 18.50 -6.06
C ASN A 440 6.86 17.32 -5.64
N GLY A 441 5.57 17.37 -5.97
CA GLY A 441 4.62 16.35 -5.55
C GLY A 441 3.62 15.96 -6.64
N SER A 442 3.64 14.70 -7.05
CA SER A 442 2.69 14.17 -8.05
C SER A 442 2.25 12.74 -7.71
N ASN A 443 1.02 12.36 -8.08
CA ASN A 443 0.47 11.04 -7.79
C ASN A 443 0.43 10.71 -6.28
N ILE A 444 0.19 11.72 -5.44
CA ILE A 444 0.18 11.57 -3.97
C ILE A 444 -1.26 11.57 -3.47
N ILE A 445 -1.57 10.67 -2.55
CA ILE A 445 -2.75 10.78 -1.68
C ILE A 445 -2.34 11.40 -0.35
N LEU A 446 -2.94 12.55 -0.01
CA LEU A 446 -2.82 13.25 1.27
C LEU A 446 -4.22 13.32 1.90
N TRP A 447 -4.54 12.34 2.75
CA TRP A 447 -5.90 12.15 3.23
C TRP A 447 -5.99 11.78 4.71
N GLY A 448 -6.96 12.31 5.44
CA GLY A 448 -7.23 11.94 6.83
C GLY A 448 -6.09 12.24 7.79
N ASN A 449 -5.10 13.05 7.40
CA ASN A 449 -4.06 13.48 8.32
C ASN A 449 -4.64 14.57 9.22
N ASN A 450 -4.61 14.34 10.53
CA ASN A 450 -5.29 15.18 11.49
C ASN A 450 -4.32 16.14 12.18
N ASP A 451 -4.85 17.29 12.58
CA ASP A 451 -4.18 18.16 13.53
C ASP A 451 -4.99 18.29 14.82
N THR A 452 -4.31 18.32 15.97
CA THR A 452 -4.98 18.40 17.28
C THR A 452 -5.64 19.77 17.54
N ASN A 453 -5.44 20.75 16.66
CA ASN A 453 -6.06 22.07 16.76
C ASN A 453 -7.37 22.16 15.96
N GLY A 454 -7.78 21.10 15.26
CA GLY A 454 -9.05 20.99 14.54
C GLY A 454 -9.09 21.67 13.17
N SER A 455 -7.95 22.09 12.60
CA SER A 455 -7.90 22.67 11.24
C SER A 455 -7.85 21.60 10.14
N ASN A 456 -7.40 20.39 10.47
CA ASN A 456 -7.23 19.22 9.60
C ASN A 456 -6.52 19.51 8.27
N PHE A 457 -5.49 20.37 8.30
CA PHE A 457 -4.73 20.71 7.10
C PHE A 457 -3.77 19.59 6.70
N GLN A 458 -3.82 19.23 5.41
CA GLN A 458 -2.97 18.16 4.85
C GLN A 458 -1.57 18.63 4.46
N LEU A 459 -1.44 19.90 4.04
CA LEU A 459 -0.21 20.45 3.48
C LEU A 459 -0.02 21.91 3.90
N PHE A 460 1.20 22.25 4.26
CA PHE A 460 1.64 23.64 4.43
C PHE A 460 2.86 23.92 3.56
N ILE A 461 2.80 25.01 2.80
CA ILE A 461 3.88 25.48 1.93
C ILE A 461 4.33 26.86 2.43
N GLY A 462 5.56 26.94 2.94
CA GLY A 462 6.17 28.18 3.38
C GLY A 462 6.32 29.19 2.25
N SER A 463 6.29 30.48 2.55
CA SER A 463 6.36 31.57 1.55
C SER A 463 7.64 31.57 0.70
N SER A 464 8.68 30.89 1.16
CA SER A 464 9.98 30.78 0.47
C SER A 464 10.15 29.43 -0.24
N VAL A 465 9.09 28.60 -0.32
CA VAL A 465 9.12 27.29 -0.96
C VAL A 465 8.69 27.41 -2.41
N SER A 466 9.47 26.82 -3.32
CA SER A 466 9.03 26.59 -4.70
C SER A 466 8.28 25.25 -4.75
N ALA A 467 6.96 25.29 -4.82
CA ALA A 467 6.13 24.09 -4.93
C ALA A 467 5.68 23.85 -6.38
N SER A 468 5.76 22.61 -6.86
CA SER A 468 5.27 22.19 -8.18
C SER A 468 4.73 20.76 -8.16
N GLY A 469 4.01 20.37 -9.22
CA GLY A 469 3.41 19.05 -9.39
C GLY A 469 1.90 19.10 -9.66
N GLY A 470 1.26 17.94 -9.73
CA GLY A 470 -0.14 17.76 -10.10
C GLY A 470 -0.61 16.31 -9.97
N TYR A 471 -1.86 16.02 -10.28
CA TYR A 471 -2.44 14.67 -10.18
C TYR A 471 -2.34 14.09 -8.76
N ASN A 472 -2.66 14.91 -7.76
CA ASN A 472 -2.68 14.50 -6.36
C ASN A 472 -4.12 14.45 -5.84
N CYS A 473 -4.41 13.52 -4.93
CA CYS A 473 -5.65 13.50 -4.16
C CYS A 473 -5.37 14.11 -2.78
N ILE A 474 -5.90 15.31 -2.50
CA ILE A 474 -5.60 16.07 -1.29
C ILE A 474 -6.91 16.50 -0.63
N GLN A 475 -7.13 16.05 0.61
CA GLN A 475 -8.30 16.43 1.39
C GLN A 475 -8.30 17.94 1.71
N ASN A 476 -9.45 18.59 1.58
CA ASN A 476 -9.65 20.02 1.87
C ASN A 476 -8.70 20.92 1.08
N LEU A 477 -8.39 20.53 -0.16
CA LEU A 477 -7.47 21.25 -1.04
C LEU A 477 -7.91 22.70 -1.28
N TYR A 478 -9.23 22.95 -1.33
CA TYR A 478 -9.79 24.27 -1.57
C TYR A 478 -9.58 25.27 -0.41
N ASP A 479 -9.16 24.80 0.77
CA ASP A 479 -8.80 25.63 1.91
C ASP A 479 -7.33 26.08 1.88
N LEU A 480 -6.52 25.58 0.93
CA LEU A 480 -5.12 25.96 0.77
C LEU A 480 -4.99 27.23 -0.08
N PRO A 481 -4.31 28.29 0.43
CA PRO A 481 -4.13 29.53 -0.32
C PRO A 481 -3.08 29.35 -1.43
N GLY A 482 -3.52 29.48 -2.69
CA GLY A 482 -2.63 29.52 -3.86
C GLY A 482 -2.95 28.44 -4.90
N SER A 483 -3.06 28.87 -6.16
CA SER A 483 -3.28 28.10 -7.40
C SER A 483 -3.49 26.59 -7.24
N ILE A 484 -4.76 26.18 -7.15
CA ILE A 484 -5.17 24.78 -7.28
C ILE A 484 -4.81 24.34 -8.69
N ASN A 485 -3.84 23.43 -8.83
CA ASN A 485 -3.62 22.76 -10.09
C ASN A 485 -4.91 21.97 -10.40
N PRO A 486 -5.61 22.23 -11.52
CA PRO A 486 -6.90 21.58 -11.82
C PRO A 486 -6.80 20.06 -12.01
N SER A 487 -5.59 19.52 -12.15
CA SER A 487 -5.35 18.07 -12.17
C SER A 487 -5.40 17.41 -10.78
N ASN A 488 -5.41 18.18 -9.69
CA ASN A 488 -5.58 17.62 -8.35
C ASN A 488 -7.07 17.35 -8.04
N ILE A 489 -7.30 16.35 -7.20
CA ILE A 489 -8.61 15.84 -6.79
C ILE A 489 -8.79 16.09 -5.29
N ASP A 490 -9.99 16.49 -4.87
CA ASP A 490 -10.40 16.66 -3.46
C ASP A 490 -11.66 15.84 -3.19
N LEU A 491 -11.66 14.61 -3.68
CA LEU A 491 -12.71 13.61 -3.46
C LEU A 491 -12.10 12.46 -2.69
N ASN A 492 -12.93 11.79 -1.89
CA ASN A 492 -12.48 10.68 -1.07
C ASN A 492 -11.76 9.62 -1.93
N PRO A 493 -10.53 9.19 -1.58
CA PRO A 493 -9.79 8.18 -2.31
C PRO A 493 -10.40 6.78 -2.21
N ARG A 494 -11.45 6.55 -1.41
CA ARG A 494 -12.17 5.27 -1.26
C ARG A 494 -11.21 4.11 -1.03
N PHE A 495 -10.54 4.12 0.13
CA PHE A 495 -9.70 3.00 0.55
C PHE A 495 -10.52 1.74 0.82
N VAL A 496 -9.93 0.56 0.66
CA VAL A 496 -10.59 -0.72 0.93
C VAL A 496 -11.02 -0.82 2.39
N ASP A 497 -10.11 -0.55 3.34
CA ASP A 497 -10.42 -0.54 4.77
C ASP A 497 -9.54 0.43 5.56
N GLU A 498 -9.93 1.70 5.61
CA GLU A 498 -9.13 2.74 6.25
C GLU A 498 -9.10 2.71 7.78
N PHE A 499 -9.73 1.76 8.45
CA PHE A 499 -9.62 1.65 9.91
C PHE A 499 -9.31 0.22 10.37
N GLY A 500 -8.94 -0.65 9.43
CA GLY A 500 -8.55 -2.03 9.68
C GLY A 500 -9.55 -2.86 10.48
N ALA A 501 -9.05 -3.97 11.00
CA ALA A 501 -9.84 -4.99 11.67
C ALA A 501 -10.34 -4.53 13.05
N ASP A 502 -9.60 -3.66 13.74
CA ASP A 502 -9.99 -3.12 15.05
C ASP A 502 -10.94 -1.91 14.95
N SER A 503 -11.21 -1.43 13.72
CA SER A 503 -12.06 -0.29 13.45
C SER A 503 -11.60 1.02 14.10
N LEU A 504 -10.31 1.11 14.45
CA LEU A 504 -9.64 2.30 14.93
C LEU A 504 -8.66 2.77 13.85
N PRO A 505 -8.64 4.07 13.53
CA PRO A 505 -7.66 4.59 12.59
C PRO A 505 -6.28 4.65 13.25
N ALA A 506 -5.24 4.64 12.41
CA ALA A 506 -3.85 4.83 12.79
C ALA A 506 -3.29 3.78 13.78
N THR A 507 -3.73 2.52 13.68
CA THR A 507 -3.20 1.38 14.45
C THR A 507 -2.24 0.53 13.61
N GLY A 508 -2.26 0.70 12.28
CA GLY A 508 -1.35 0.05 11.33
C GLY A 508 -1.83 -1.32 10.85
N ASP A 509 -3.10 -1.65 11.06
CA ASP A 509 -3.79 -2.80 10.47
C ASP A 509 -4.70 -2.42 9.28
N GLU A 510 -4.63 -1.16 8.81
CA GLU A 510 -5.48 -0.62 7.75
C GLU A 510 -5.06 -1.08 6.34
N ASP A 511 -6.04 -1.10 5.44
CA ASP A 511 -5.86 -1.37 4.02
C ASP A 511 -6.12 -0.12 3.17
N PHE A 512 -5.04 0.60 2.87
CA PHE A 512 -5.06 1.80 2.04
C PHE A 512 -4.93 1.54 0.54
N ARG A 513 -5.17 0.31 0.08
CA ARG A 513 -5.37 0.06 -1.35
C ARG A 513 -6.66 0.74 -1.81
N LEU A 514 -6.71 1.13 -3.08
CA LEU A 514 -7.88 1.77 -3.66
C LEU A 514 -8.98 0.74 -3.90
N MET A 515 -10.17 1.05 -3.45
CA MET A 515 -11.38 0.32 -3.76
C MET A 515 -11.81 0.64 -5.20
N GLN A 516 -12.44 -0.32 -5.88
CA GLN A 516 -13.05 -0.14 -7.20
C GLN A 516 -13.88 1.16 -7.23
N ARG A 517 -13.75 1.94 -8.31
CA ARG A 517 -14.40 3.27 -8.45
C ARG A 517 -13.91 4.36 -7.49
N SER A 518 -12.71 4.20 -6.96
CA SER A 518 -11.98 5.33 -6.41
C SER A 518 -11.73 6.38 -7.51
N PRO A 519 -11.85 7.69 -7.20
CA PRO A 519 -11.43 8.75 -8.13
C PRO A 519 -9.91 8.80 -8.34
N CYS A 520 -9.13 7.99 -7.62
CA CYS A 520 -7.67 7.90 -7.73
C CYS A 520 -7.20 6.80 -8.68
N ILE A 521 -8.11 5.96 -9.18
CA ILE A 521 -7.80 4.91 -10.17
C ILE A 521 -7.70 5.52 -11.57
N ASP A 522 -6.68 5.12 -12.35
CA ASP A 522 -6.38 5.60 -13.70
C ASP A 522 -6.35 7.14 -13.83
N ALA A 523 -5.90 7.80 -12.75
CA ALA A 523 -6.00 9.26 -12.59
C ALA A 523 -4.63 9.95 -12.46
N GLY A 524 -3.53 9.19 -12.41
CA GLY A 524 -2.19 9.71 -12.19
C GLY A 524 -1.48 10.23 -13.44
N ASP A 525 -0.26 10.71 -13.25
CA ASP A 525 0.65 11.19 -14.28
C ASP A 525 1.74 10.15 -14.55
N ASN A 526 1.69 9.53 -15.73
CA ASN A 526 2.67 8.51 -16.17
C ASN A 526 4.09 9.08 -16.30
N LEU A 527 4.26 10.39 -16.53
CA LEU A 527 5.60 11.01 -16.58
C LEU A 527 6.26 11.15 -15.20
N GLN A 528 5.46 11.09 -14.14
CA GLN A 528 5.93 11.24 -12.76
C GLN A 528 5.92 9.91 -12.01
N ALA A 529 5.57 8.81 -12.69
CA ALA A 529 5.61 7.47 -12.15
C ALA A 529 7.05 6.93 -12.11
N PHE A 530 7.51 6.48 -10.94
CA PHE A 530 8.85 5.93 -10.76
C PHE A 530 8.81 4.41 -10.59
N GLY A 531 9.62 3.71 -11.39
CA GLY A 531 9.72 2.25 -11.37
C GLY A 531 8.50 1.54 -11.95
N THR A 532 8.60 0.22 -12.07
CA THR A 532 7.56 -0.63 -12.68
C THR A 532 6.66 -1.31 -11.67
N LEU A 533 6.99 -1.22 -10.37
CA LEU A 533 6.31 -1.94 -9.30
C LEU A 533 5.79 -1.00 -8.21
N ASP A 534 4.61 -1.34 -7.69
CA ASP A 534 3.98 -0.67 -6.57
C ASP A 534 4.50 -1.14 -5.20
N LEU A 535 3.97 -0.57 -4.12
CA LEU A 535 4.32 -0.99 -2.76
C LEU A 535 4.02 -2.49 -2.50
N SER A 536 2.96 -3.03 -3.10
CA SER A 536 2.56 -4.45 -2.94
C SER A 536 3.39 -5.44 -3.77
N ASN A 537 4.32 -4.96 -4.60
CA ASN A 537 5.08 -5.76 -5.58
C ASN A 537 4.24 -6.21 -6.80
N ARG A 538 3.28 -5.38 -7.20
CA ARG A 538 2.47 -5.54 -8.42
C ARG A 538 2.91 -4.52 -9.47
N ASN A 539 2.63 -4.79 -10.74
CA ASN A 539 2.89 -3.85 -11.82
C ASN A 539 2.17 -2.52 -11.56
N ARG A 540 2.84 -1.41 -11.86
CA ARG A 540 2.35 -0.03 -11.66
C ARG A 540 1.58 0.55 -12.86
N PHE A 541 1.53 -0.15 -13.97
CA PHE A 541 0.80 0.32 -15.15
C PHE A 541 -0.24 -0.77 -15.49
N VAL A 542 -1.34 -0.80 -14.75
CA VAL A 542 -2.41 -1.79 -14.91
C VAL A 542 -3.73 -1.08 -15.08
N ASP A 543 -4.33 -1.27 -16.26
CA ASP A 543 -5.61 -0.66 -16.63
C ASP A 543 -6.76 -1.26 -15.80
N ASP A 544 -7.64 -0.40 -15.26
CA ASP A 544 -8.95 -0.82 -14.77
C ASP A 544 -10.01 -0.58 -15.86
N PRO A 545 -10.53 -1.64 -16.51
CA PRO A 545 -11.47 -1.51 -17.61
C PRO A 545 -12.84 -0.95 -17.19
N TYR A 546 -13.10 -0.80 -15.89
CA TYR A 546 -14.35 -0.27 -15.34
C TYR A 546 -14.24 1.20 -14.92
N MET A 547 -13.07 1.82 -15.12
CA MET A 547 -12.83 3.24 -14.88
C MET A 547 -12.53 3.97 -16.19
N VAL A 548 -12.63 5.29 -16.13
CA VAL A 548 -12.28 6.16 -17.26
C VAL A 548 -10.93 6.78 -16.94
N ASP A 549 -9.97 6.61 -17.85
CA ASP A 549 -8.67 7.28 -17.78
C ASP A 549 -8.85 8.79 -17.70
N THR A 550 -8.45 9.37 -16.58
CA THR A 550 -8.46 10.83 -16.36
C THR A 550 -7.07 11.42 -16.19
N GLY A 551 -6.07 10.56 -16.02
CA GLY A 551 -4.67 10.95 -15.83
C GLY A 551 -3.92 11.37 -17.09
N ASN A 552 -2.64 11.71 -16.93
CA ASN A 552 -1.76 12.11 -18.01
C ASN A 552 -1.01 10.91 -18.58
N ASN A 553 -1.28 10.58 -19.85
CA ASN A 553 -0.72 9.40 -20.51
C ASN A 553 -0.05 9.70 -21.87
N PRO A 554 1.13 10.34 -21.87
CA PRO A 554 1.88 10.56 -23.10
C PRO A 554 2.67 9.31 -23.55
N SER A 555 2.83 8.29 -22.69
CA SER A 555 3.58 7.07 -22.97
C SER A 555 2.76 6.01 -23.69
N GLY A 556 1.43 6.05 -23.62
CA GLY A 556 0.53 5.05 -24.20
C GLY A 556 0.44 3.74 -23.41
N LEU A 557 1.10 3.67 -22.24
CA LEU A 557 0.88 2.60 -21.25
C LEU A 557 -0.45 2.83 -20.52
N PRO A 558 -1.01 1.84 -19.80
CA PRO A 558 -2.10 2.11 -18.86
C PRO A 558 -1.79 3.29 -17.92
N VAL A 559 -2.80 4.03 -17.50
CA VAL A 559 -2.61 5.19 -16.63
C VAL A 559 -2.32 4.71 -15.21
N VAL A 560 -1.29 5.26 -14.57
CA VAL A 560 -0.99 4.89 -13.18
C VAL A 560 -2.05 5.41 -12.23
N ASP A 561 -2.24 4.69 -11.12
CA ASP A 561 -3.04 5.19 -10.01
C ASP A 561 -2.31 6.29 -9.22
N ILE A 562 -3.10 7.18 -8.63
CA ILE A 562 -2.62 8.11 -7.61
C ILE A 562 -2.44 7.33 -6.31
N GLY A 563 -1.25 7.39 -5.70
CA GLY A 563 -0.94 6.74 -4.43
C GLY A 563 0.13 5.64 -4.50
N ALA A 564 0.35 4.99 -3.36
CA ALA A 564 1.41 3.97 -3.20
C ALA A 564 1.12 2.64 -3.91
N PHE A 565 -0.15 2.34 -4.12
CA PHE A 565 -0.65 1.07 -4.63
C PHE A 565 -1.24 1.25 -6.02
N GLU A 566 -1.08 0.24 -6.85
CA GLU A 566 -1.82 0.10 -8.09
C GLU A 566 -3.07 -0.77 -7.83
N HIS A 567 -4.22 -0.31 -8.31
CA HIS A 567 -5.45 -1.06 -8.36
C HIS A 567 -5.35 -2.11 -9.47
N VAL A 568 -5.96 -3.25 -9.21
CA VAL A 568 -6.09 -4.29 -10.21
C VAL A 568 -7.54 -4.75 -10.11
N ALA A 569 -8.28 -4.55 -11.19
CA ALA A 569 -9.67 -4.98 -11.27
C ALA A 569 -9.79 -6.46 -10.87
N GLU A 570 -10.91 -6.80 -10.24
CA GLU A 570 -11.25 -8.18 -9.86
C GLU A 570 -10.32 -8.85 -8.81
N SER A 571 -9.27 -8.17 -8.32
CA SER A 571 -8.27 -8.74 -7.38
C SER A 571 -8.81 -9.11 -5.99
N TYR A 572 -10.10 -8.90 -5.72
CA TYR A 572 -10.76 -9.26 -4.46
C TYR A 572 -12.13 -9.93 -4.67
N GLY A 573 -12.41 -10.49 -5.86
CA GLY A 573 -13.73 -11.05 -6.15
C GLY A 573 -14.84 -9.99 -6.10
N MET A 574 -14.51 -8.74 -6.47
CA MET A 574 -15.45 -7.63 -6.50
C MET A 574 -16.35 -7.74 -7.74
N TYR A 575 -17.67 -7.62 -7.55
CA TYR A 575 -18.66 -7.53 -8.60
C TYR A 575 -19.36 -6.18 -8.53
N LEU A 576 -19.32 -5.43 -9.63
CA LEU A 576 -20.01 -4.14 -9.76
C LEU A 576 -21.39 -4.34 -10.38
N TRP A 577 -22.42 -3.81 -9.73
CA TRP A 577 -23.76 -3.79 -10.31
C TRP A 577 -23.83 -2.81 -11.48
N SER A 578 -24.11 -3.33 -12.67
CA SER A 578 -24.35 -2.55 -13.88
C SER A 578 -25.85 -2.34 -14.17
N GLY A 579 -26.72 -3.20 -13.60
CA GLY A 579 -28.16 -3.16 -13.86
C GLY A 579 -28.54 -3.35 -15.34
N ALA A 580 -27.65 -3.95 -16.14
CA ALA A 580 -27.72 -3.87 -17.60
C ALA A 580 -28.89 -4.64 -18.24
N ASN A 581 -29.48 -5.63 -17.56
CA ASN A 581 -30.51 -6.50 -18.15
C ASN A 581 -31.84 -6.48 -17.38
N SER A 582 -31.79 -6.57 -16.05
CA SER A 582 -32.99 -6.67 -15.21
C SER A 582 -32.74 -6.20 -13.77
N SER A 583 -33.78 -6.16 -12.96
CA SER A 583 -33.69 -5.91 -11.51
C SER A 583 -33.41 -7.18 -10.68
N ASN A 584 -33.14 -8.33 -11.31
CA ASN A 584 -32.90 -9.59 -10.59
C ASN A 584 -31.43 -9.72 -10.19
N TYR A 585 -31.16 -9.94 -8.90
CA TYR A 585 -29.81 -10.16 -8.37
C TYR A 585 -29.09 -11.33 -9.07
N TYR A 586 -29.81 -12.41 -9.40
CA TYR A 586 -29.26 -13.65 -9.96
C TYR A 586 -29.17 -13.69 -11.49
N ASP A 587 -29.35 -12.55 -12.14
CA ASP A 587 -29.12 -12.41 -13.58
C ASP A 587 -27.67 -12.00 -13.83
N SER A 588 -26.91 -12.90 -14.47
CA SER A 588 -25.47 -12.75 -14.61
C SER A 588 -25.02 -11.56 -15.47
N LEU A 589 -25.95 -10.96 -16.23
CA LEU A 589 -25.67 -9.79 -17.07
C LEU A 589 -25.79 -8.47 -16.32
N ASN A 590 -26.30 -8.48 -15.08
CA ASN A 590 -26.39 -7.29 -14.24
C ASN A 590 -25.10 -6.97 -13.49
N TRP A 591 -24.07 -7.82 -13.62
CA TRP A 591 -22.82 -7.67 -12.91
C TRP A 591 -21.64 -7.53 -13.86
N LEU A 592 -20.64 -6.79 -13.40
CA LEU A 592 -19.32 -6.68 -14.02
C LEU A 592 -18.26 -7.24 -13.05
N PRO A 593 -17.42 -8.20 -13.47
CA PRO A 593 -17.53 -8.94 -14.74
C PRO A 593 -18.84 -9.77 -14.83
N ASN A 594 -19.20 -10.18 -16.05
CA ASN A 594 -20.39 -11.02 -16.27
C ASN A 594 -20.32 -12.29 -15.41
N GLY A 595 -21.36 -12.51 -14.61
CA GLY A 595 -21.41 -13.53 -13.57
C GLY A 595 -22.42 -13.12 -12.51
N TYR A 596 -22.58 -13.90 -11.45
CA TYR A 596 -23.29 -13.43 -10.27
C TYR A 596 -22.46 -13.71 -9.02
N PRO A 597 -22.55 -12.86 -7.98
CA PRO A 597 -21.73 -12.98 -6.79
C PRO A 597 -22.02 -14.25 -5.99
N ASP A 598 -20.99 -14.78 -5.35
CA ASP A 598 -21.04 -15.92 -4.43
C ASP A 598 -20.50 -15.57 -3.03
N VAL A 599 -20.32 -16.58 -2.18
CA VAL A 599 -19.86 -16.43 -0.78
C VAL A 599 -18.47 -15.80 -0.65
N GLN A 600 -17.64 -15.82 -1.68
CA GLN A 600 -16.31 -15.18 -1.65
C GLN A 600 -16.33 -13.79 -2.30
N SER A 601 -17.48 -13.39 -2.86
CA SER A 601 -17.61 -12.21 -3.67
C SER A 601 -18.01 -11.00 -2.83
N SER A 602 -17.32 -9.88 -3.05
CA SER A 602 -17.74 -8.56 -2.61
C SER A 602 -18.63 -7.93 -3.66
N VAL A 603 -19.73 -7.28 -3.28
CA VAL A 603 -20.63 -6.62 -4.23
C VAL A 603 -20.62 -5.12 -4.03
N MET A 604 -20.56 -4.39 -5.14
CA MET A 604 -20.55 -2.94 -5.15
C MET A 604 -21.70 -2.38 -5.96
N PHE A 605 -22.37 -1.40 -5.39
CA PHE A 605 -23.35 -0.57 -6.05
C PHE A 605 -22.86 0.87 -6.09
N ASP A 606 -22.63 1.35 -7.30
CA ASP A 606 -22.26 2.74 -7.55
C ASP A 606 -23.12 3.26 -8.70
N THR A 607 -24.28 3.78 -8.31
CA THR A 607 -25.40 4.01 -9.21
C THR A 607 -25.64 5.50 -9.34
N THR A 608 -26.04 5.96 -10.53
CA THR A 608 -26.40 7.38 -10.75
C THR A 608 -27.91 7.60 -10.73
N ALA A 609 -28.69 6.52 -10.76
CA ALA A 609 -30.13 6.49 -10.67
C ALA A 609 -30.56 5.46 -9.61
N PRO A 610 -31.76 5.59 -9.01
CA PRO A 610 -32.25 4.61 -8.05
C PRO A 610 -32.39 3.21 -8.66
N GLU A 611 -31.74 2.23 -8.05
CA GLU A 611 -31.80 0.82 -8.43
C GLU A 611 -32.71 0.03 -7.50
N TYR A 612 -33.50 -0.90 -8.07
CA TYR A 612 -34.37 -1.80 -7.34
C TYR A 612 -33.96 -3.23 -7.63
N ILE A 613 -33.63 -3.98 -6.59
CA ILE A 613 -33.00 -5.29 -6.70
C ILE A 613 -33.85 -6.31 -5.97
N TYR A 614 -34.32 -7.32 -6.70
CA TYR A 614 -35.12 -8.40 -6.15
C TYR A 614 -34.26 -9.62 -5.83
N LEU A 615 -34.47 -10.19 -4.63
CA LEU A 615 -33.90 -11.46 -4.21
C LEU A 615 -35.01 -12.49 -4.10
N ASP A 616 -34.85 -13.64 -4.75
CA ASP A 616 -35.81 -14.76 -4.72
C ASP A 616 -35.30 -15.98 -3.93
N VAL A 617 -34.05 -15.96 -3.48
CA VAL A 617 -33.43 -17.00 -2.64
C VAL A 617 -32.53 -16.37 -1.55
N ILE A 618 -32.08 -17.21 -0.62
CA ILE A 618 -31.04 -16.82 0.35
C ILE A 618 -29.73 -16.53 -0.38
N THR A 619 -29.22 -15.32 -0.22
CA THR A 619 -27.97 -14.85 -0.82
C THR A 619 -26.88 -14.86 0.25
N THR A 620 -25.69 -15.35 -0.11
CA THR A 620 -24.51 -15.26 0.76
C THR A 620 -23.38 -14.64 -0.04
N ILE A 621 -22.82 -13.57 0.50
CA ILE A 621 -21.74 -12.78 -0.10
C ILE A 621 -20.71 -12.45 0.97
N ASP A 622 -19.50 -12.12 0.54
CA ASP A 622 -18.45 -11.68 1.44
C ASP A 622 -18.82 -10.33 2.06
N SER A 623 -18.96 -9.30 1.22
CA SER A 623 -19.19 -7.92 1.64
C SER A 623 -20.14 -7.16 0.71
N LEU A 624 -20.86 -6.17 1.23
CA LEU A 624 -21.83 -5.33 0.51
C LEU A 624 -21.43 -3.84 0.58
N PHE A 625 -21.21 -3.22 -0.56
CA PHE A 625 -20.80 -1.83 -0.67
C PHE A 625 -21.82 -1.02 -1.46
N VAL A 626 -22.25 0.12 -0.92
CA VAL A 626 -22.98 1.14 -1.68
C VAL A 626 -22.17 2.42 -1.63
N THR A 627 -21.50 2.72 -2.74
CA THR A 627 -20.54 3.83 -2.80
C THR A 627 -21.17 5.10 -3.35
N SER A 628 -22.22 4.99 -4.17
CA SER A 628 -23.00 6.14 -4.63
C SER A 628 -24.42 5.73 -5.06
N GLY A 629 -25.32 6.72 -5.07
CA GLY A 629 -26.72 6.57 -5.48
C GLY A 629 -27.59 5.81 -4.49
N GLU A 630 -28.84 5.56 -4.90
CA GLU A 630 -29.85 4.90 -4.07
C GLU A 630 -30.09 3.46 -4.54
N VAL A 631 -29.93 2.51 -3.62
CA VAL A 631 -30.10 1.09 -3.90
C VAL A 631 -31.18 0.53 -3.00
N THR A 632 -32.20 -0.09 -3.57
CA THR A 632 -33.29 -0.75 -2.83
C THR A 632 -33.20 -2.27 -3.00
N PHE A 633 -32.92 -2.99 -1.92
CA PHE A 633 -33.06 -4.44 -1.83
C PHE A 633 -34.48 -4.82 -1.42
N GLU A 634 -35.22 -5.45 -2.32
CA GLU A 634 -36.53 -6.07 -2.05
C GLU A 634 -36.31 -7.54 -1.65
N LEU A 635 -36.23 -7.79 -0.34
CA LEU A 635 -35.89 -9.10 0.20
C LEU A 635 -37.04 -10.11 0.10
N GLY A 636 -38.30 -9.67 0.11
CA GLY A 636 -39.41 -10.59 0.39
C GLY A 636 -39.18 -11.29 1.74
N ASP A 637 -39.24 -12.63 1.78
CA ASP A 637 -38.89 -13.44 2.96
C ASP A 637 -37.42 -13.92 2.96
N ASN A 638 -36.57 -13.43 2.03
CA ASN A 638 -35.21 -13.93 1.84
C ASN A 638 -34.18 -13.28 2.76
N THR A 639 -32.98 -13.85 2.77
CA THR A 639 -31.89 -13.44 3.66
C THR A 639 -30.65 -13.08 2.86
N VAL A 640 -29.98 -11.98 3.23
CA VAL A 640 -28.60 -11.69 2.81
C VAL A 640 -27.67 -12.03 3.97
N ASN A 641 -26.80 -13.02 3.77
CA ASN A 641 -25.78 -13.43 4.72
C ASN A 641 -24.43 -12.82 4.32
N LEU A 642 -23.82 -12.06 5.22
CA LEU A 642 -22.46 -11.52 5.08
C LEU A 642 -21.48 -12.50 5.71
N SER A 643 -20.54 -13.03 4.91
CA SER A 643 -19.58 -14.05 5.35
C SER A 643 -18.21 -13.53 5.77
N ASN A 644 -17.87 -12.27 5.49
CA ASN A 644 -16.56 -11.70 5.81
C ASN A 644 -16.29 -11.67 7.34
N TYR A 645 -15.07 -12.01 7.74
CA TYR A 645 -14.50 -11.80 9.08
C TYR A 645 -14.15 -10.31 9.29
N GLY A 646 -15.13 -9.41 9.22
CA GLY A 646 -14.89 -7.96 9.29
C GLY A 646 -16.09 -7.11 8.86
N ARG A 647 -15.81 -5.90 8.35
CA ARG A 647 -16.78 -4.89 7.88
C ARG A 647 -17.53 -5.33 6.62
N GLY A 648 -18.38 -6.34 6.73
CA GLY A 648 -19.11 -6.93 5.61
C GLY A 648 -20.17 -6.03 4.97
N MET A 649 -20.40 -4.81 5.45
CA MET A 649 -21.26 -3.83 4.79
C MET A 649 -20.73 -2.41 5.00
N ARG A 650 -20.66 -1.62 3.94
CA ARG A 650 -20.28 -0.20 4.01
C ARG A 650 -21.09 0.62 3.02
N ILE A 651 -21.74 1.66 3.53
CA ILE A 651 -22.38 2.71 2.73
C ILE A 651 -21.48 3.92 2.86
N ASP A 652 -20.98 4.45 1.74
CA ASP A 652 -19.97 5.51 1.74
C ASP A 652 -20.47 6.71 2.58
N PRO A 653 -19.85 7.00 3.74
CA PRO A 653 -20.32 8.05 4.63
C PRO A 653 -19.99 9.46 4.11
N TYR A 654 -19.14 9.55 3.08
CA TYR A 654 -18.69 10.83 2.53
C TYR A 654 -19.49 11.25 1.29
N ASP A 655 -20.24 10.32 0.69
CA ASP A 655 -21.19 10.63 -0.38
C ASP A 655 -22.61 10.68 0.19
N LEU A 656 -23.17 11.89 0.34
CA LEU A 656 -24.54 12.09 0.78
C LEU A 656 -25.59 11.45 -0.16
N GLY A 657 -25.18 11.11 -1.40
CA GLY A 657 -25.98 10.39 -2.36
C GLY A 657 -26.03 8.87 -2.14
N ALA A 658 -25.06 8.28 -1.43
CA ALA A 658 -25.02 6.86 -1.16
C ALA A 658 -26.11 6.48 -0.14
N LYS A 659 -27.04 5.62 -0.56
CA LYS A 659 -28.18 5.21 0.25
C LYS A 659 -28.57 3.76 -0.01
N LEU A 660 -28.69 2.99 1.07
CA LEU A 660 -29.23 1.63 1.03
C LEU A 660 -30.63 1.60 1.64
N ILE A 661 -31.58 1.01 0.93
CA ILE A 661 -32.93 0.73 1.42
C ILE A 661 -33.15 -0.78 1.37
N VAL A 662 -33.59 -1.37 2.48
CA VAL A 662 -33.88 -2.80 2.59
C VAL A 662 -35.36 -2.95 2.90
N LYS A 663 -36.11 -3.65 2.04
CA LYS A 663 -37.56 -3.80 2.14
C LYS A 663 -37.99 -5.25 2.23
N GLY A 664 -39.05 -5.48 3.01
CA GLY A 664 -39.72 -6.77 3.11
C GLY A 664 -39.21 -7.63 4.28
N PRO A 665 -40.04 -8.56 4.78
CA PRO A 665 -39.89 -9.28 6.06
C PRO A 665 -38.64 -10.16 6.22
N GLY A 666 -37.77 -10.18 5.22
CA GLY A 666 -36.47 -10.82 5.22
C GLY A 666 -35.47 -10.19 6.19
N GLN A 667 -34.23 -10.65 6.12
CA GLN A 667 -33.20 -10.29 7.09
C GLN A 667 -31.84 -10.07 6.44
N ILE A 668 -31.03 -9.20 7.02
CA ILE A 668 -29.58 -9.17 6.81
C ILE A 668 -28.92 -9.80 8.02
N THR A 669 -28.06 -10.80 7.80
CA THR A 669 -27.32 -11.48 8.87
C THR A 669 -25.81 -11.37 8.69
N SER A 670 -25.10 -11.24 9.81
CA SER A 670 -23.64 -11.30 9.87
C SER A 670 -23.21 -12.12 11.09
N LYS A 671 -22.13 -12.89 10.94
CA LYS A 671 -21.51 -13.61 12.08
C LYS A 671 -20.58 -12.73 12.92
N PHE A 672 -20.23 -11.56 12.41
CA PHE A 672 -19.28 -10.63 13.00
C PHE A 672 -19.92 -9.26 13.22
N PRO A 673 -19.32 -8.42 14.08
CA PRO A 673 -19.74 -7.04 14.23
C PRO A 673 -19.84 -6.34 12.89
N LEU A 674 -20.95 -5.62 12.67
CA LEU A 674 -21.12 -4.78 11.49
C LEU A 674 -20.86 -3.34 11.85
N GLN A 675 -20.31 -2.59 10.90
CA GLN A 675 -20.11 -1.16 11.04
C GLN A 675 -20.78 -0.46 9.88
N ILE A 676 -21.72 0.43 10.17
CA ILE A 676 -22.51 1.11 9.15
C ILE A 676 -22.18 2.59 9.19
N GLY A 677 -21.74 3.11 8.05
CA GLY A 677 -21.67 4.54 7.73
C GLY A 677 -22.84 4.96 6.83
N GLY A 678 -22.95 6.26 6.55
CA GLY A 678 -23.83 6.78 5.48
C GLY A 678 -25.33 6.72 5.77
N ASN A 679 -26.16 6.67 4.72
CA ASN A 679 -27.61 6.67 4.83
C ASN A 679 -28.18 5.27 4.61
N ILE A 680 -28.87 4.71 5.60
CA ILE A 680 -29.48 3.40 5.50
C ILE A 680 -30.94 3.41 5.98
N THR A 681 -31.79 2.63 5.32
CA THR A 681 -33.21 2.51 5.66
C THR A 681 -33.65 1.05 5.64
N PHE A 682 -34.30 0.59 6.70
CA PHE A 682 -34.95 -0.71 6.76
C PHE A 682 -36.47 -0.50 6.87
N GLU A 683 -37.22 -1.01 5.89
CA GLU A 683 -38.68 -1.00 5.83
C GLU A 683 -39.21 -2.43 6.03
N ASN A 684 -39.54 -2.79 7.27
CA ASN A 684 -40.03 -4.11 7.67
C ASN A 684 -39.01 -5.23 7.39
N ALA A 685 -37.76 -5.07 7.80
CA ALA A 685 -36.68 -6.05 7.66
C ALA A 685 -35.86 -6.15 8.96
N ASP A 686 -35.32 -7.33 9.28
CA ASP A 686 -34.53 -7.54 10.51
C ASP A 686 -33.02 -7.50 10.27
N LEU A 687 -32.27 -7.12 11.31
CA LEU A 687 -30.82 -7.25 11.40
C LEU A 687 -30.44 -8.30 12.45
N LEU A 688 -29.59 -9.25 12.08
CA LEU A 688 -29.15 -10.34 12.96
C LEU A 688 -27.62 -10.45 13.00
N MET A 689 -27.00 -10.04 14.10
CA MET A 689 -25.52 -10.02 14.26
C MET A 689 -25.11 -9.98 15.74
N SER A 690 -23.80 -10.03 16.06
CA SER A 690 -23.36 -9.88 17.45
C SER A 690 -23.44 -8.42 17.92
N ASP A 691 -22.82 -7.52 17.15
CA ASP A 691 -22.71 -6.09 17.47
C ASP A 691 -22.89 -5.25 16.20
N LEU A 692 -23.42 -4.06 16.34
CA LEU A 692 -23.62 -3.07 15.30
C LEU A 692 -23.01 -1.74 15.76
N THR A 693 -22.03 -1.23 15.02
CA THR A 693 -21.47 0.10 15.24
C THR A 693 -22.00 1.07 14.20
N LEU A 694 -22.60 2.18 14.63
CA LEU A 694 -23.01 3.28 13.77
C LEU A 694 -21.93 4.37 13.81
N GLU A 695 -21.35 4.67 12.66
CA GLU A 695 -20.33 5.71 12.57
C GLU A 695 -20.92 7.11 12.72
N ALA A 696 -20.09 8.06 13.16
CA ALA A 696 -20.51 9.44 13.31
C ALA A 696 -21.08 9.99 11.99
N GLY A 697 -22.21 10.70 12.05
CA GLY A 697 -22.89 11.24 10.88
C GLY A 697 -23.78 10.25 10.11
N THR A 698 -23.78 8.95 10.44
CA THR A 698 -24.69 7.95 9.85
C THR A 698 -26.15 8.36 10.04
N ILE A 699 -27.00 8.20 9.02
CA ILE A 699 -28.45 8.33 9.15
C ILE A 699 -29.07 6.94 9.05
N LEU A 700 -29.58 6.43 10.17
CA LEU A 700 -30.25 5.14 10.24
C LEU A 700 -31.75 5.34 10.33
N SER A 701 -32.49 4.92 9.31
CA SER A 701 -33.94 4.78 9.36
C SER A 701 -34.32 3.32 9.57
N PHE A 702 -35.06 2.99 10.63
CA PHE A 702 -35.28 1.58 10.96
C PHE A 702 -36.70 1.28 11.43
N ASP A 703 -37.32 0.30 10.79
CA ASP A 703 -38.64 -0.24 11.11
C ASP A 703 -38.57 -1.78 11.08
N GLY A 704 -38.17 -2.37 12.20
CA GLY A 704 -37.82 -3.79 12.30
C GLY A 704 -37.19 -4.16 13.64
N THR A 705 -36.57 -5.34 13.72
CA THR A 705 -35.80 -5.79 14.89
C THR A 705 -34.30 -5.90 14.58
N ALA A 706 -33.46 -5.19 15.33
CA ALA A 706 -32.02 -5.45 15.38
C ALA A 706 -31.72 -6.34 16.59
N LYS A 707 -31.30 -7.59 16.37
CA LYS A 707 -30.84 -8.47 17.46
C LYS A 707 -29.33 -8.44 17.52
N CYS A 708 -28.81 -7.43 18.21
CA CYS A 708 -27.40 -7.17 18.43
C CYS A 708 -27.23 -6.09 19.50
N ASN A 709 -26.02 -5.95 20.02
CA ASN A 709 -25.66 -4.73 20.73
C ASN A 709 -25.44 -3.61 19.72
N VAL A 710 -25.81 -2.37 20.05
CA VAL A 710 -25.63 -1.21 19.18
C VAL A 710 -24.73 -0.18 19.87
N ILE A 711 -23.65 0.19 19.20
CA ILE A 711 -22.72 1.25 19.59
C ILE A 711 -22.90 2.41 18.62
N ASP A 712 -23.44 3.53 19.12
CA ASP A 712 -23.66 4.74 18.35
C ASP A 712 -22.58 5.78 18.66
N LYS A 713 -21.71 6.07 17.67
CA LYS A 713 -20.61 7.04 17.79
C LYS A 713 -20.99 8.47 17.38
N GLY A 714 -22.26 8.74 17.09
CA GLY A 714 -22.68 10.07 16.63
C GLY A 714 -23.65 10.09 15.46
N SER A 715 -24.47 9.06 15.31
CA SER A 715 -25.44 8.92 14.23
C SER A 715 -26.72 9.70 14.49
N ARG A 716 -27.52 9.88 13.43
CA ARG A 716 -28.90 10.34 13.50
C ARG A 716 -29.84 9.16 13.26
N ILE A 717 -30.47 8.68 14.31
CA ILE A 717 -31.43 7.57 14.23
C ILE A 717 -32.84 8.12 14.06
N LEU A 718 -33.55 7.60 13.06
CA LEU A 718 -34.90 7.95 12.67
C LEU A 718 -35.76 6.68 12.68
N PRO A 719 -36.60 6.44 13.68
CA PRO A 719 -37.60 5.38 13.59
C PRO A 719 -38.61 5.76 12.50
N SER A 720 -38.36 5.40 11.24
CA SER A 720 -39.30 5.64 10.14
C SER A 720 -39.30 4.52 9.10
N GLY A 721 -40.43 3.84 9.03
CA GLY A 721 -40.93 2.99 7.96
C GLY A 721 -42.42 3.28 7.83
N ARG A 722 -43.07 2.79 6.78
CA ARG A 722 -44.45 3.16 6.39
C ARG A 722 -45.43 3.19 7.58
N GLU A 723 -45.76 4.37 8.08
CA GLU A 723 -46.78 4.61 9.11
C GLU A 723 -46.42 4.08 10.51
N ILE A 724 -45.86 4.96 11.34
CA ILE A 724 -45.47 4.71 12.74
C ILE A 724 -44.38 3.62 12.88
N GLY A 725 -43.13 4.06 12.96
CA GLY A 725 -41.96 3.16 12.99
C GLY A 725 -41.67 2.65 14.40
N LYS A 726 -41.50 1.32 14.54
CA LYS A 726 -40.98 0.71 15.77
C LYS A 726 -39.58 0.19 15.52
N PHE A 727 -38.59 0.79 16.18
CA PHE A 727 -37.23 0.26 16.20
C PHE A 727 -37.01 -0.56 17.47
N THR A 728 -36.85 -1.87 17.33
CA THR A 728 -36.53 -2.75 18.47
C THR A 728 -35.06 -3.16 18.43
N ILE A 729 -34.34 -2.95 19.52
CA ILE A 729 -33.00 -3.46 19.77
C ILE A 729 -33.11 -4.59 20.81
N ASP A 730 -32.83 -5.81 20.37
CA ASP A 730 -32.72 -6.98 21.23
C ASP A 730 -31.26 -7.18 21.67
N GLY A 731 -30.80 -6.31 22.56
CA GLY A 731 -29.41 -6.18 23.00
C GLY A 731 -29.15 -4.87 23.75
N ASP A 732 -27.88 -4.59 24.03
CA ASP A 732 -27.46 -3.34 24.68
C ASP A 732 -27.43 -2.18 23.67
N TYR A 733 -27.66 -0.95 24.13
CA TYR A 733 -27.52 0.27 23.33
C TYR A 733 -26.61 1.26 24.05
N VAL A 734 -25.47 1.59 23.44
CA VAL A 734 -24.50 2.54 23.97
C VAL A 734 -24.34 3.68 22.99
N SER A 735 -24.68 4.89 23.39
CA SER A 735 -24.40 6.10 22.61
C SER A 735 -23.26 6.88 23.27
N GLN A 736 -22.13 6.97 22.58
CA GLN A 736 -20.90 7.63 23.02
C GLN A 736 -20.69 8.92 22.22
N GLY A 737 -21.40 9.99 22.60
CA GLY A 737 -21.20 11.31 22.00
C GLY A 737 -19.83 11.88 22.37
N GLN A 738 -18.96 12.10 21.38
CA GLN A 738 -17.80 12.99 21.55
C GLN A 738 -18.31 14.43 21.59
N SER A 739 -17.87 15.24 22.55
CA SER A 739 -18.14 16.68 22.50
C SER A 739 -17.28 17.29 21.38
N GLU A 740 -17.88 17.83 20.33
CA GLU A 740 -17.13 18.68 19.39
C GLU A 740 -16.55 19.89 20.14
N PRO A 741 -15.40 20.46 19.70
CA PRO A 741 -14.79 21.64 20.32
C PRO A 741 -15.71 22.88 20.39
N THR A 742 -16.83 22.85 19.64
CA THR A 742 -17.86 23.90 19.59
C THR A 742 -18.94 23.78 20.66
N GLY A 743 -18.99 22.68 21.43
CA GLY A 743 -19.99 22.44 22.46
C GLY A 743 -21.33 21.89 21.96
N ASN A 744 -21.43 21.49 20.69
CA ASN A 744 -22.59 20.77 20.16
C ASN A 744 -22.49 19.27 20.47
N LEU A 745 -23.63 18.66 20.78
CA LEU A 745 -23.74 17.21 21.02
C LEU A 745 -23.60 16.46 19.69
N VAL A 746 -22.78 15.40 19.68
CA VAL A 746 -22.63 14.47 18.55
C VAL A 746 -23.52 13.26 18.79
N GLY A 747 -24.40 12.96 17.83
CA GLY A 747 -25.42 11.90 17.90
C GLY A 747 -26.80 12.43 18.33
N SER A 748 -27.83 12.14 17.52
CA SER A 748 -29.22 12.53 17.80
C SER A 748 -30.20 11.38 17.55
N LEU A 749 -31.06 11.11 18.53
CA LEU A 749 -32.26 10.30 18.32
C LEU A 749 -33.40 11.22 17.92
N ALA A 750 -33.85 11.17 16.67
CA ALA A 750 -34.87 12.07 16.16
C ALA A 750 -36.20 11.32 15.94
N PHE A 751 -37.22 11.71 16.70
CA PHE A 751 -38.57 11.17 16.59
C PHE A 751 -39.50 12.18 15.91
N ASP A 752 -40.28 11.73 14.93
CA ASP A 752 -41.27 12.54 14.26
C ASP A 752 -42.66 12.24 14.83
N ILE A 753 -43.29 13.23 15.45
CA ILE A 753 -44.61 13.02 16.07
C ILE A 753 -45.70 13.19 15.00
N LYS A 754 -45.81 12.19 14.11
CA LYS A 754 -46.74 12.16 12.96
C LYS A 754 -48.16 11.69 13.30
N GLY A 755 -48.81 12.31 14.28
CA GLY A 755 -50.26 12.18 14.49
C GLY A 755 -50.76 10.76 14.83
N ARG A 756 -52.08 10.64 15.01
CA ARG A 756 -52.76 9.48 15.63
C ARG A 756 -53.40 8.58 14.58
N VAL A 757 -53.06 7.28 14.55
CA VAL A 757 -53.95 6.25 13.98
C VAL A 757 -54.91 5.78 15.07
N GLN A 758 -56.14 5.38 14.72
CA GLN A 758 -57.12 4.82 15.67
C GLN A 758 -56.45 3.68 16.46
N ASN A 759 -56.11 3.94 17.73
CA ASN A 759 -55.45 3.08 18.73
C ASN A 759 -54.03 3.46 19.20
N GLY A 760 -53.54 4.67 18.88
CA GLY A 760 -52.48 5.29 19.70
C GLY A 760 -51.06 4.73 19.56
N THR A 761 -50.68 4.26 18.38
CA THR A 761 -49.28 3.94 18.07
C THR A 761 -48.53 5.20 17.63
N TYR A 762 -47.30 5.37 18.10
CA TYR A 762 -46.36 6.46 17.77
C TYR A 762 -44.97 5.88 17.47
N ASP A 763 -44.10 6.67 16.82
CA ASP A 763 -42.71 6.25 16.59
C ASP A 763 -42.07 5.92 17.96
N SER A 764 -41.56 4.70 18.08
CA SER A 764 -41.05 4.19 19.35
C SER A 764 -39.77 3.40 19.16
N MET A 765 -38.88 3.53 20.13
CA MET A 765 -37.68 2.70 20.25
C MET A 765 -37.83 1.80 21.49
N THR A 766 -37.59 0.50 21.32
CA THR A 766 -37.59 -0.48 22.42
C THR A 766 -36.21 -1.10 22.53
N ILE A 767 -35.63 -1.13 23.74
CA ILE A 767 -34.30 -1.70 24.00
C ILE A 767 -34.43 -2.74 25.13
N THR A 768 -34.08 -4.00 24.84
CA THR A 768 -34.23 -5.11 25.80
C THR A 768 -33.05 -5.24 26.77
N GLY A 769 -31.86 -4.76 26.40
CA GLY A 769 -30.63 -4.80 27.21
C GLY A 769 -30.34 -3.50 27.99
N VAL A 770 -29.07 -3.33 28.36
CA VAL A 770 -28.56 -2.14 29.06
C VAL A 770 -28.50 -0.96 28.10
N THR A 771 -28.94 0.21 28.56
CA THR A 771 -28.88 1.45 27.78
C THR A 771 -27.89 2.43 28.44
N ASP A 772 -26.97 2.99 27.66
CA ASP A 772 -26.15 4.14 28.07
C ASP A 772 -26.35 5.27 27.05
N LEU A 773 -27.02 6.34 27.47
CA LEU A 773 -27.39 7.46 26.60
C LEU A 773 -26.59 8.71 26.96
N SER A 774 -25.65 9.08 26.08
CA SER A 774 -25.05 10.41 26.08
C SER A 774 -25.44 11.27 24.87
N SER A 775 -26.26 10.75 23.94
CA SER A 775 -26.77 11.50 22.77
C SER A 775 -27.88 12.48 23.11
N ALA A 776 -28.10 13.45 22.22
CA ALA A 776 -29.27 14.31 22.27
C ALA A 776 -30.52 13.56 21.79
N ILE A 777 -31.67 13.85 22.40
CA ILE A 777 -32.96 13.38 21.89
C ILE A 777 -33.71 14.57 21.30
N GLU A 778 -34.02 14.49 20.02
CA GLU A 778 -34.72 15.52 19.27
C GLU A 778 -36.17 15.11 19.01
N LEU A 779 -37.09 15.94 19.47
CA LEU A 779 -38.51 15.78 19.16
C LEU A 779 -38.91 16.75 18.06
N ARG A 780 -39.46 16.22 16.96
CA ARG A 780 -39.87 17.00 15.79
C ARG A 780 -41.38 16.92 15.61
N TRP A 781 -42.02 18.07 15.46
CA TRP A 781 -43.46 18.18 15.23
C TRP A 781 -43.73 18.52 13.77
N GLY A 782 -44.34 17.59 13.02
CA GLY A 782 -44.70 17.80 11.62
C GLY A 782 -45.92 18.71 11.39
N GLY A 783 -46.63 19.15 12.44
CA GLY A 783 -47.76 20.07 12.32
C GLY A 783 -49.04 19.47 11.72
N THR A 784 -49.09 18.16 11.50
CA THR A 784 -50.21 17.47 10.83
C THR A 784 -51.41 17.18 11.75
N PHE A 785 -51.30 17.49 13.04
CA PHE A 785 -52.32 17.25 14.07
C PHE A 785 -52.18 18.29 15.20
N ASP A 786 -53.19 18.42 16.07
CA ASP A 786 -53.20 19.26 17.29
C ASP A 786 -53.49 18.35 18.50
N PRO A 787 -52.52 18.08 19.40
CA PRO A 787 -52.73 17.19 20.52
C PRO A 787 -53.58 17.85 21.59
N ILE A 788 -54.48 17.07 22.16
CA ILE A 788 -55.35 17.48 23.26
C ILE A 788 -54.75 17.06 24.60
N ALA A 789 -55.25 17.63 25.70
CA ALA A 789 -54.70 17.48 27.04
C ALA A 789 -54.58 16.04 27.59
N THR A 790 -55.11 15.04 26.90
CA THR A 790 -55.05 13.61 27.25
C THR A 790 -54.07 12.80 26.42
N ASP A 791 -53.46 13.40 25.40
CA ASP A 791 -52.54 12.69 24.51
C ASP A 791 -51.18 12.51 25.19
N SER A 792 -50.58 11.33 24.99
CA SER A 792 -49.28 10.96 25.53
C SER A 792 -48.60 10.01 24.55
N PHE A 793 -47.28 10.17 24.39
CA PHE A 793 -46.48 9.46 23.39
C PHE A 793 -45.42 8.61 24.09
N ASP A 794 -45.42 7.30 23.85
CA ASP A 794 -44.38 6.39 24.34
C ASP A 794 -43.26 6.36 23.31
N ILE A 795 -42.15 7.03 23.61
CA ILE A 795 -41.08 7.32 22.64
C ILE A 795 -39.89 6.36 22.82
N LEU A 796 -39.60 6.01 24.08
CA LEU A 796 -38.49 5.13 24.43
C LEU A 796 -38.88 4.20 25.58
N ASP A 797 -38.72 2.89 25.36
CA ASP A 797 -38.94 1.82 26.35
C ASP A 797 -37.63 1.06 26.58
N VAL A 798 -37.10 1.09 27.81
CA VAL A 798 -35.77 0.55 28.17
C VAL A 798 -35.86 -0.34 29.40
N SER A 799 -35.13 -1.46 29.42
CA SER A 799 -35.19 -2.43 30.52
C SER A 799 -34.26 -2.13 31.71
N ALA A 800 -33.20 -1.34 31.53
CA ALA A 800 -32.20 -1.01 32.56
C ALA A 800 -31.70 0.46 32.49
N ILE A 801 -30.82 0.83 33.43
CA ILE A 801 -30.33 2.19 33.80
C ILE A 801 -30.41 3.25 32.68
N PHE A 802 -30.94 4.42 33.01
CA PHE A 802 -30.98 5.59 32.12
C PHE A 802 -29.77 6.50 32.41
N GLY A 803 -29.05 6.93 31.37
CA GLY A 803 -28.08 8.03 31.44
C GLY A 803 -28.73 9.39 31.71
N ASN A 804 -28.04 10.50 31.44
CA ASN A 804 -28.61 11.87 31.52
C ASN A 804 -28.61 12.55 30.13
N PRO A 805 -29.42 12.09 29.17
CA PRO A 805 -29.45 12.67 27.84
C PRO A 805 -30.06 14.08 27.87
N PRO A 806 -29.49 15.05 27.13
CA PRO A 806 -30.14 16.32 26.89
C PRO A 806 -31.32 16.18 25.92
N LEU A 807 -32.44 16.81 26.26
CA LEU A 807 -33.65 16.84 25.43
C LEU A 807 -33.73 18.17 24.66
N ILE A 808 -33.91 18.10 23.35
CA ILE A 808 -34.01 19.25 22.45
C ILE A 808 -35.41 19.29 21.83
N PHE A 809 -36.15 20.35 22.15
CA PHE A 809 -37.47 20.62 21.59
C PHE A 809 -37.34 21.53 20.37
N ASN A 810 -37.78 21.08 19.19
CA ASN A 810 -37.83 21.92 18.00
C ASN A 810 -39.08 22.83 17.99
N THR A 811 -39.03 23.94 17.24
CA THR A 811 -40.12 24.93 17.20
C THR A 811 -41.43 24.32 16.67
N GLY A 812 -42.56 24.74 17.25
CA GLY A 812 -43.89 24.28 16.83
C GLY A 812 -44.46 23.11 17.63
N LEU A 813 -43.75 22.65 18.68
CA LEU A 813 -44.30 21.68 19.62
C LEU A 813 -45.45 22.32 20.46
N PRO A 814 -46.54 21.57 20.71
CA PRO A 814 -47.63 22.03 21.56
C PRO A 814 -47.18 22.23 23.00
N SER A 815 -47.56 23.36 23.61
CA SER A 815 -47.15 23.75 24.97
C SER A 815 -47.59 22.78 26.07
N ASN A 816 -48.42 21.80 25.74
CA ASN A 816 -48.98 20.79 26.62
C ASN A 816 -48.59 19.35 26.23
N LEU A 817 -47.63 19.17 25.32
CA LEU A 817 -47.13 17.85 24.91
C LEU A 817 -46.60 17.08 26.14
N ARG A 818 -46.97 15.79 26.25
CA ARG A 818 -46.44 14.85 27.25
C ARG A 818 -45.72 13.70 26.55
N CYS A 819 -44.46 13.50 26.88
CA CYS A 819 -43.70 12.32 26.45
C CYS A 819 -43.53 11.38 27.63
N ARG A 820 -43.66 10.07 27.40
CA ARG A 820 -43.45 9.03 28.39
C ARG A 820 -42.20 8.23 28.08
N TRP A 821 -41.53 7.86 29.17
CA TRP A 821 -40.34 7.04 29.23
C TRP A 821 -40.65 5.99 30.28
N SER A 822 -40.61 4.71 29.92
CA SER A 822 -40.88 3.61 30.85
C SER A 822 -39.58 2.88 31.17
N ASN A 823 -39.35 2.67 32.47
CA ASN A 823 -38.39 1.69 32.96
C ASN A 823 -39.15 0.71 33.87
N PRO A 824 -39.24 -0.58 33.53
CA PRO A 824 -39.95 -1.57 34.33
C PRO A 824 -39.18 -1.98 35.60
N THR A 825 -37.93 -1.51 35.79
CA THR A 825 -37.05 -1.98 36.87
C THR A 825 -36.87 -0.91 37.96
N PRO A 826 -37.16 -1.20 39.24
CA PRO A 826 -37.06 -0.23 40.33
C PRO A 826 -35.59 0.08 40.65
N GLY A 827 -35.08 1.23 40.18
CA GLY A 827 -33.67 1.58 40.42
C GLY A 827 -33.20 2.99 40.04
N LEU A 828 -33.95 3.75 39.24
CA LEU A 828 -33.67 5.18 39.08
C LEU A 828 -33.92 5.89 40.42
N ARG A 829 -32.93 6.65 40.91
CA ARG A 829 -33.04 7.40 42.18
C ARG A 829 -34.16 8.43 42.07
N GLY A 830 -35.35 8.04 42.54
CA GLY A 830 -36.54 8.87 42.47
C GLY A 830 -37.86 8.23 42.92
N GLY A 831 -37.92 6.93 43.21
CA GLY A 831 -39.00 6.30 43.99
C GLY A 831 -40.39 6.17 43.34
N GLY A 832 -40.81 4.93 43.07
CA GLY A 832 -42.21 4.54 42.75
C GLY A 832 -42.32 3.61 41.54
N ASP A 833 -43.28 2.68 41.57
CA ASP A 833 -43.63 1.77 40.46
C ASP A 833 -43.85 2.57 39.16
N GLU A 834 -43.18 2.17 38.07
CA GLU A 834 -43.00 2.93 36.81
C GLU A 834 -42.44 4.34 37.02
N ILE A 835 -41.15 4.52 36.71
CA ILE A 835 -40.56 5.87 36.66
C ILE A 835 -41.01 6.52 35.36
N LEU A 836 -42.16 7.18 35.43
CA LEU A 836 -42.75 7.97 34.38
C LEU A 836 -42.12 9.37 34.39
N VAL A 837 -41.17 9.64 33.50
CA VAL A 837 -40.64 11.00 33.31
C VAL A 837 -41.58 11.75 32.35
N GLU A 838 -42.68 12.33 32.86
CA GLU A 838 -43.52 13.20 32.03
C GLU A 838 -42.83 14.56 31.84
N THR A 839 -42.33 14.82 30.63
CA THR A 839 -41.92 16.18 30.25
C THR A 839 -43.12 16.93 29.68
N THR A 840 -43.57 17.99 30.35
CA THR A 840 -44.59 18.92 29.83
C THR A 840 -43.92 20.15 29.22
N GLY A 841 -44.30 20.54 28.00
CA GLY A 841 -43.77 21.73 27.30
C GLY A 841 -43.95 23.07 28.04
N PRO A 842 -43.11 24.07 27.73
CA PRO A 842 -43.51 25.18 26.85
C PRO A 842 -42.93 25.12 25.43
#